data_AF-A0A2E1A9J0-F1
#
_entry.id   AF-A0A2E1A9J0-F1
#
_cell.length_a   1.000
_cell.length_b   1.000
_cell.length_c   1.000
_cell.angle_alpha   90.00
_cell.angle_beta   90.00
_cell.angle_gamma   90.00
#
_symmetry.space_group_name_H-M   'P 1'
#
loop_
_entity.id
_entity.type
_entity.pdbx_description
1 polymer ?
#
loop_
_entity_poly.entity_id
_entity_poly.type
_entity_poly.pdbx_seq_one_letter_code
_entity_poly.pdbx_strand_id
1 'polypeptide(L)'
;MLFTATCIWVAAIFLVYLLASVSGGQGDVLMPLDDTYIHFQYARQLALGEPYQYNPGQPPTSGATSFLYPFVLATGYQVGFHDLSLGLWAMIVGALAMIASMLAIYRIARLLDASWQLAAFSAFIFSLIGSFTWHFFSGMETPLMIALTLWTVAALLANQARWFAFIGVLLALMRPEGSMMAVAAGVVAFAFNWRASGRRALWFLLPILALAVQPLANGIITGEFVASGGQAKSLLGLIPRDWPDIIRRILDNWLRMWLEFMTGYAPREGWYLPIGLGPLAIFGLGRLVVSQRRTLRQTGLTITIWLLLVTAAIATLDTAFWHFKRYQMPLMVLFVPLAFYALHRLIAAFHRLRPVVLGYAIVVPIISAVLFAQFLIYFYANIGYVYAQPLSMARWLAENTPEDAIIAVHDVGMMRYMGQRATLDIVGLTTPGAAAYWRNGPGSVAEFLIQEQPDYIANYGVGHGYGLRLLADTDLYANVLAEFPVDLQPHLNVALAADYQAIYQPDWELILNRVTLQQTVANFPTDFTQIAAYAVADPSHIWSRSADVMAFPSVVQQFTCADYLLAPCDDLQTGRFVNSEQLTVDSSAIDSDVLLVTRVHAQQASQLEVWINAPDAQPQHIASRSLPAIPGRWQDIPTLIPLDAVPDAATFTIELRSDTGYEAYTHWLYTGTYAQPAGPSSPEATYQDGAFSMVDVTTEQASDQLAVTFDWATTPDVSGDLRFFVHLYDDLNQPPVAQWDGYLPGGPVGNWLAGMRRDTVMVNLHELTAGTYTLAIGFYDPNDAIQRPVPVSDDYDVLPDGRLILGEIVTE
;
A
#
# COMPACT_ATOMS: atom_id res chain seq x y z
N MET A 1 -24.78 27.33 37.59
CA MET A 1 -23.67 26.72 38.36
C MET A 1 -22.98 25.60 37.59
N LEU A 2 -23.64 24.48 37.26
CA LEU A 2 -23.00 23.36 36.54
C LEU A 2 -22.39 23.78 35.18
N PHE A 3 -23.16 24.45 34.32
CA PHE A 3 -22.67 24.92 33.01
C PHE A 3 -21.42 25.80 33.13
N THR A 4 -21.46 26.78 34.04
CA THR A 4 -20.33 27.67 34.32
C THR A 4 -19.10 26.89 34.81
N ALA A 5 -19.29 25.94 35.72
CA ALA A 5 -18.20 25.09 36.21
C ALA A 5 -17.61 24.21 35.09
N THR A 6 -18.45 23.64 34.22
CA THR A 6 -18.02 22.90 33.02
C THR A 6 -17.21 23.79 32.08
N CYS A 7 -17.65 25.02 31.83
CA CYS A 7 -16.92 25.95 30.97
C CYS A 7 -15.54 26.31 31.53
N ILE A 8 -15.46 26.62 32.85
CA ILE A 8 -14.18 26.93 33.52
C ILE A 8 -13.24 25.73 33.47
N TRP A 9 -13.76 24.53 33.74
CA TRP A 9 -12.98 23.30 33.70
C TRP A 9 -12.44 22.98 32.30
N VAL A 10 -13.30 23.06 31.27
CA VAL A 10 -12.88 22.84 29.89
C VAL A 10 -11.90 23.92 29.43
N ALA A 11 -12.06 25.18 29.86
CA ALA A 11 -11.11 26.24 29.58
C ALA A 11 -9.72 25.96 30.17
N ALA A 12 -9.64 25.36 31.37
CA ALA A 12 -8.38 24.93 31.95
C ALA A 12 -7.73 23.79 31.14
N ILE A 13 -8.51 22.78 30.73
CA ILE A 13 -8.01 21.70 29.87
C ILE A 13 -7.54 22.24 28.52
N PHE A 14 -8.34 23.11 27.88
CA PHE A 14 -7.99 23.77 26.64
C PHE A 14 -6.66 24.52 26.76
N LEU A 15 -6.46 25.29 27.84
CA LEU A 15 -5.21 26.00 28.09
C LEU A 15 -4.02 25.04 28.21
N VAL A 16 -4.19 23.90 28.90
CA VAL A 16 -3.14 22.87 29.03
C VAL A 16 -2.75 22.30 27.67
N TYR A 17 -3.73 21.93 26.83
CA TYR A 17 -3.45 21.41 25.49
C TYR A 17 -2.89 22.49 24.55
N LEU A 18 -3.34 23.73 24.67
CA LEU A 18 -2.82 24.85 23.87
C LEU A 18 -1.36 25.13 24.22
N LEU A 19 -1.02 25.15 25.51
CA LEU A 19 0.36 25.29 25.96
C LEU A 19 1.23 24.11 25.49
N ALA A 20 0.70 22.88 25.52
CA ALA A 20 1.41 21.71 25.00
C ALA A 20 1.64 21.81 23.48
N SER A 21 0.64 22.27 22.72
CA SER A 21 0.73 22.51 21.27
C SER A 21 1.79 23.57 20.95
N VAL A 22 1.72 24.75 21.58
CA VAL A 22 2.68 25.84 21.36
C VAL A 22 4.09 25.46 21.82
N SER A 23 4.22 24.78 22.96
CA SER A 23 5.51 24.35 23.47
C SER A 23 6.16 23.28 22.58
N GLY A 24 5.40 22.27 22.14
CA GLY A 24 5.91 21.23 21.26
C GLY A 24 6.17 21.73 19.85
N GLY A 25 5.36 22.69 19.37
CA GLY A 25 5.47 23.33 18.06
C GLY A 25 6.45 24.50 18.03
N GLN A 26 7.27 24.68 19.08
CA GLN A 26 8.28 25.75 19.20
C GLN A 26 7.75 27.17 18.93
N GLY A 27 6.53 27.46 19.38
CA GLY A 27 5.84 28.74 19.18
C GLY A 27 4.63 28.65 18.25
N ASP A 28 4.57 27.64 17.40
CA ASP A 28 3.45 27.42 16.48
C ASP A 28 2.32 26.61 17.13
N VAL A 29 1.07 26.96 16.81
CA VAL A 29 -0.10 26.17 17.21
C VAL A 29 -0.28 25.02 16.21
N LEU A 30 0.33 23.88 16.53
CA LEU A 30 0.26 22.68 15.70
C LEU A 30 -0.77 21.68 16.21
N MET A 31 -1.22 20.83 15.28
CA MET A 31 -2.06 19.67 15.53
C MET A 31 -1.23 18.39 15.45
N PRO A 32 -1.55 17.35 16.25
CA PRO A 32 -0.70 16.17 16.43
C PRO A 32 -0.81 15.12 15.31
N LEU A 33 -1.44 15.44 14.18
CA LEU A 33 -1.70 14.53 13.06
C LEU A 33 -1.54 15.27 11.73
N ASP A 34 -0.93 14.62 10.74
CA ASP A 34 -0.88 15.16 9.37
C ASP A 34 -2.27 15.25 8.71
N ASP A 35 -3.13 14.23 8.93
CA ASP A 35 -4.52 14.18 8.45
C ASP A 35 -5.33 15.44 8.79
N THR A 36 -5.01 16.14 9.89
CA THR A 36 -5.69 17.37 10.28
C THR A 36 -5.50 18.47 9.24
N TYR A 37 -4.32 18.56 8.63
CA TYR A 37 -4.00 19.60 7.67
C TYR A 37 -4.65 19.36 6.30
N ILE A 38 -5.05 18.12 5.99
CA ILE A 38 -5.94 17.83 4.85
C ILE A 38 -7.26 18.57 5.02
N HIS A 39 -7.86 18.52 6.21
CA HIS A 39 -9.09 19.27 6.51
C HIS A 39 -8.88 20.78 6.45
N PHE A 40 -7.72 21.28 6.87
CA PHE A 40 -7.40 22.71 6.83
C PHE A 40 -7.26 23.18 5.39
N GLN A 41 -6.65 22.38 4.52
CA GLN A 41 -6.55 22.68 3.10
C GLN A 41 -7.93 22.75 2.43
N TYR A 42 -8.79 21.75 2.63
CA TYR A 42 -10.17 21.81 2.09
C TYR A 42 -10.96 22.99 2.66
N ALA A 43 -10.76 23.32 3.94
CA ALA A 43 -11.41 24.48 4.57
C ALA A 43 -10.93 25.81 3.97
N ARG A 44 -9.62 25.95 3.70
CA ARG A 44 -9.04 27.09 2.99
C ARG A 44 -9.66 27.23 1.60
N GLN A 45 -9.68 26.17 0.81
CA GLN A 45 -10.25 26.22 -0.55
C GLN A 45 -11.74 26.54 -0.55
N LEU A 46 -12.49 25.93 0.37
CA LEU A 46 -13.90 26.25 0.55
C LEU A 46 -14.11 27.73 0.91
N ALA A 47 -13.29 28.30 1.80
CA ALA A 47 -13.37 29.71 2.18
C ALA A 47 -12.99 30.66 1.03
N LEU A 48 -12.11 30.22 0.12
CA LEU A 48 -11.69 30.94 -1.08
C LEU A 48 -12.66 30.79 -2.26
N GLY A 49 -13.69 29.93 -2.15
CA GLY A 49 -14.71 29.74 -3.18
C GLY A 49 -14.49 28.53 -4.10
N GLU A 50 -13.53 27.66 -3.79
CA GLU A 50 -13.18 26.46 -4.54
C GLU A 50 -13.50 25.18 -3.73
N PRO A 51 -14.79 24.87 -3.50
CA PRO A 51 -15.17 23.70 -2.71
C PRO A 51 -14.68 22.40 -3.39
N TYR A 52 -14.30 21.40 -2.58
CA TYR A 52 -13.78 20.09 -3.02
C TYR A 52 -12.46 20.09 -3.78
N GLN A 53 -11.87 21.25 -4.10
CA GLN A 53 -10.53 21.28 -4.68
C GLN A 53 -9.49 21.12 -3.57
N TYR A 54 -8.49 20.27 -3.80
CA TYR A 54 -7.34 20.12 -2.90
C TYR A 54 -6.14 20.91 -3.43
N ASN A 55 -5.82 20.71 -4.71
CA ASN A 55 -4.93 21.55 -5.50
C ASN A 55 -5.77 22.53 -6.35
N PRO A 56 -5.58 23.85 -6.22
CA PRO A 56 -6.21 24.84 -7.09
C PRO A 56 -5.98 24.52 -8.56
N GLY A 57 -7.04 24.60 -9.36
CA GLY A 57 -6.99 24.34 -10.81
C GLY A 57 -7.01 22.86 -11.19
N GLN A 58 -6.93 21.93 -10.24
CA GLN A 58 -7.13 20.49 -10.48
C GLN A 58 -8.60 20.08 -10.26
N PRO A 59 -9.03 18.91 -10.78
CA PRO A 59 -10.37 18.40 -10.54
C PRO A 59 -10.70 18.26 -9.04
N PRO A 60 -11.97 18.43 -8.65
CA PRO A 60 -12.42 18.17 -7.30
C PRO A 60 -12.12 16.75 -6.82
N THR A 61 -11.80 16.59 -5.54
CA THR A 61 -11.45 15.29 -4.94
C THR A 61 -12.19 15.03 -3.63
N SER A 62 -12.32 13.76 -3.26
CA SER A 62 -13.11 13.30 -2.11
C SER A 62 -12.26 12.98 -0.87
N GLY A 63 -11.06 13.56 -0.76
CA GLY A 63 -10.11 13.20 0.30
C GLY A 63 -10.58 13.57 1.71
N ALA A 64 -11.49 14.53 1.84
CA ALA A 64 -12.17 14.82 3.10
C ALA A 64 -13.20 13.71 3.41
N THR A 65 -12.85 12.82 4.35
CA THR A 65 -13.74 11.75 4.83
C THR A 65 -14.97 12.27 5.58
N SER A 66 -14.89 13.50 6.11
CA SER A 66 -16.00 14.20 6.74
C SER A 66 -16.59 15.27 5.84
N PHE A 67 -17.90 15.21 5.59
CA PHE A 67 -18.58 16.17 4.74
C PHE A 67 -18.77 17.54 5.42
N LEU A 68 -19.21 17.59 6.68
CA LEU A 68 -19.48 18.87 7.37
C LEU A 68 -18.26 19.55 8.00
N TYR A 69 -17.21 18.79 8.35
CA TYR A 69 -16.11 19.36 9.12
C TYR A 69 -15.32 20.47 8.40
N PRO A 70 -14.98 20.33 7.10
CA PRO A 70 -14.34 21.42 6.35
C PRO A 70 -15.16 22.72 6.36
N PHE A 71 -16.49 22.65 6.36
CA PHE A 71 -17.35 23.85 6.47
C PHE A 71 -17.19 24.54 7.83
N VAL A 72 -17.11 23.77 8.92
CA VAL A 72 -16.90 24.32 10.27
C VAL A 72 -15.54 25.02 10.34
N LEU A 73 -14.51 24.43 9.76
CA LEU A 73 -13.17 25.02 9.72
C LEU A 73 -13.10 26.24 8.80
N ALA A 74 -13.76 26.22 7.65
CA ALA A 74 -13.81 27.34 6.71
C ALA A 74 -14.39 28.60 7.36
N THR A 75 -15.34 28.47 8.29
CA THR A 75 -15.83 29.64 9.06
C THR A 75 -14.74 30.28 9.91
N GLY A 76 -13.84 29.50 10.49
CA GLY A 76 -12.67 30.02 11.21
C GLY A 76 -11.74 30.76 10.29
N TYR A 77 -11.46 30.18 9.12
CA TYR A 77 -10.64 30.83 8.09
C TYR A 77 -11.24 32.19 7.69
N GLN A 78 -12.54 32.26 7.39
CA GLN A 78 -13.23 33.51 7.02
C GLN A 78 -13.21 34.58 8.12
N VAL A 79 -13.17 34.18 9.39
CA VAL A 79 -13.10 35.11 10.53
C VAL A 79 -11.66 35.57 10.81
N GLY A 80 -10.66 35.01 10.12
CA GLY A 80 -9.26 35.46 10.14
C GLY A 80 -8.27 34.47 10.75
N PHE A 81 -8.66 33.24 11.06
CA PHE A 81 -7.73 32.19 11.48
C PHE A 81 -7.05 31.56 10.25
N HIS A 82 -6.00 32.21 9.76
CA HIS A 82 -5.22 31.74 8.61
C HIS A 82 -4.00 30.89 9.01
N ASP A 83 -3.48 30.11 8.06
CA ASP A 83 -2.30 29.25 8.23
C ASP A 83 -2.40 28.36 9.47
N LEU A 84 -1.33 28.24 10.26
CA LEU A 84 -1.30 27.40 11.46
C LEU A 84 -2.27 27.89 12.56
N SER A 85 -2.68 29.15 12.54
CA SER A 85 -3.65 29.66 13.53
C SER A 85 -5.04 29.03 13.40
N LEU A 86 -5.35 28.39 12.26
CA LEU A 86 -6.56 27.56 12.11
C LEU A 86 -6.56 26.37 13.10
N GLY A 87 -5.38 25.94 13.57
CA GLY A 87 -5.23 24.99 14.68
C GLY A 87 -5.91 25.48 15.96
N LEU A 88 -5.78 26.77 16.29
CA LEU A 88 -6.45 27.37 17.46
C LEU A 88 -7.97 27.32 17.30
N TRP A 89 -8.49 27.63 16.12
CA TRP A 89 -9.93 27.51 15.83
C TRP A 89 -10.42 26.06 15.98
N ALA A 90 -9.66 25.09 15.45
CA ALA A 90 -9.98 23.68 15.59
C ALA A 90 -10.03 23.23 17.06
N MET A 91 -9.09 23.70 17.90
CA MET A 91 -9.11 23.46 19.35
C MET A 91 -10.29 24.14 20.06
N ILE A 92 -10.71 25.33 19.62
CA ILE A 92 -11.91 26.00 20.15
C ILE A 92 -13.16 25.18 19.82
N VAL A 93 -13.29 24.71 18.57
CA VAL A 93 -14.37 23.79 18.16
C VAL A 93 -14.35 22.52 19.02
N GLY A 94 -13.16 21.97 19.27
CA GLY A 94 -12.92 20.87 20.21
C GLY A 94 -13.43 21.15 21.62
N ALA A 95 -13.05 22.29 22.21
CA ALA A 95 -13.51 22.71 23.53
C ALA A 95 -15.04 22.86 23.60
N LEU A 96 -15.66 23.45 22.58
CA LEU A 96 -17.12 23.57 22.50
C LEU A 96 -17.79 22.20 22.39
N ALA A 97 -17.26 21.30 21.58
CA ALA A 97 -17.72 19.92 21.48
C ALA A 97 -17.56 19.15 22.80
N MET A 98 -16.49 19.43 23.55
CA MET A 98 -16.24 18.84 24.86
C MET A 98 -17.26 19.31 25.90
N ILE A 99 -17.57 20.61 25.95
CA ILE A 99 -18.64 21.16 26.77
C ILE A 99 -19.97 20.49 26.40
N ALA A 100 -20.29 20.43 25.10
CA ALA A 100 -21.52 19.78 24.62
C ALA A 100 -21.58 18.31 25.04
N SER A 101 -20.46 17.58 24.97
CA SER A 101 -20.36 16.17 25.35
C SER A 101 -20.53 15.96 26.86
N MET A 102 -19.89 16.78 27.70
CA MET A 102 -20.06 16.73 29.16
C MET A 102 -21.51 17.01 29.57
N LEU A 103 -22.16 17.99 28.94
CA LEU A 103 -23.58 18.29 29.17
C LEU A 103 -24.49 17.14 28.70
N ALA A 104 -24.16 16.50 27.58
CA ALA A 104 -24.88 15.33 27.09
C ALA A 104 -24.74 14.14 28.07
N ILE A 105 -23.53 13.85 28.55
CA ILE A 105 -23.28 12.77 29.54
C ILE A 105 -24.04 13.04 30.83
N TYR A 106 -23.98 14.28 31.35
CA TYR A 106 -24.78 14.68 32.51
C TYR A 106 -26.27 14.43 32.26
N ARG A 107 -26.79 14.86 31.10
CA ARG A 107 -28.20 14.69 30.74
C ARG A 107 -28.58 13.21 30.60
N ILE A 108 -27.77 12.40 29.94
CA ILE A 108 -27.97 10.95 29.79
C ILE A 108 -28.05 10.31 31.17
N ALA A 109 -27.08 10.59 32.06
CA ALA A 109 -27.07 10.05 33.41
C ALA A 109 -28.35 10.41 34.19
N ARG A 110 -28.83 11.66 34.06
CA ARG A 110 -30.10 12.10 34.67
C ARG A 110 -31.33 11.39 34.08
N LEU A 111 -31.35 11.14 32.76
CA LEU A 111 -32.42 10.37 32.09
C LEU A 111 -32.39 8.87 32.47
N LEU A 112 -31.25 8.38 32.95
CA LEU A 112 -31.06 7.04 33.48
C LEU A 112 -31.28 6.96 35.01
N ASP A 113 -32.00 7.95 35.57
CA ASP A 113 -32.37 8.08 36.99
C ASP A 113 -31.19 8.28 37.97
N ALA A 114 -30.00 8.68 37.49
CA ALA A 114 -28.87 8.98 38.37
C ALA A 114 -29.07 10.29 39.17
N SER A 115 -28.48 10.36 40.38
CA SER A 115 -28.43 11.61 41.15
C SER A 115 -27.63 12.69 40.42
N TRP A 116 -27.84 13.97 40.75
CA TRP A 116 -27.15 15.06 40.06
C TRP A 116 -25.65 15.02 40.34
N GLN A 117 -25.25 14.57 41.54
CA GLN A 117 -23.85 14.38 41.91
C GLN A 117 -23.20 13.29 41.04
N LEU A 118 -23.88 12.14 40.87
CA LEU A 118 -23.35 11.04 40.06
C LEU A 118 -23.30 11.42 38.57
N ALA A 119 -24.30 12.16 38.09
CA ALA A 119 -24.30 12.69 36.74
C ALA A 119 -23.16 13.69 36.51
N ALA A 120 -22.95 14.64 37.44
CA ALA A 120 -21.86 15.61 37.35
C ALA A 120 -20.49 14.92 37.44
N PHE A 121 -20.36 13.93 38.33
CA PHE A 121 -19.17 13.11 38.46
C PHE A 121 -18.87 12.32 37.18
N SER A 122 -19.87 11.71 36.54
CA SER A 122 -19.69 11.00 35.28
C SER A 122 -19.17 11.89 34.15
N ALA A 123 -19.70 13.12 34.04
CA ALA A 123 -19.23 14.10 33.07
C ALA A 123 -17.80 14.57 33.37
N PHE A 124 -17.46 14.73 34.65
CA PHE A 124 -16.10 15.08 35.07
C PHE A 124 -15.09 13.96 34.78
N ILE A 125 -15.43 12.70 35.09
CA ILE A 125 -14.56 11.55 34.80
C ILE A 125 -14.32 11.41 33.30
N PHE A 126 -15.35 11.59 32.47
CA PHE A 126 -15.19 11.62 31.02
C PHE A 126 -14.11 12.62 30.57
N SER A 127 -14.11 13.84 31.13
CA SER A 127 -13.12 14.87 30.80
C SER A 127 -11.71 14.60 31.34
N LEU A 128 -11.54 13.60 32.22
CA LEU A 128 -10.24 13.17 32.72
C LEU A 128 -9.70 11.96 31.96
N ILE A 129 -10.47 11.32 31.08
CA ILE A 129 -9.95 10.19 30.31
C ILE A 129 -9.08 10.74 29.18
N GLY A 130 -7.77 10.57 29.33
CA GLY A 130 -6.75 11.15 28.44
C GLY A 130 -6.95 10.84 26.96
N SER A 131 -7.32 9.60 26.63
CA SER A 131 -7.60 9.19 25.26
C SER A 131 -8.74 9.98 24.63
N PHE A 132 -9.77 10.35 25.40
CA PHE A 132 -10.85 11.19 24.90
C PHE A 132 -10.38 12.64 24.72
N THR A 133 -9.74 13.22 25.74
CA THR A 133 -9.28 14.61 25.66
C THR A 133 -8.26 14.84 24.55
N TRP A 134 -7.40 13.88 24.27
CA TRP A 134 -6.47 13.93 23.13
C TRP A 134 -7.23 14.14 21.81
N HIS A 135 -8.31 13.36 21.59
CA HIS A 135 -9.13 13.49 20.39
C HIS A 135 -9.91 14.79 20.35
N PHE A 136 -10.29 15.37 21.50
CA PHE A 136 -10.94 16.69 21.55
C PHE A 136 -10.05 17.81 21.02
N PHE A 137 -8.72 17.67 21.11
CA PHE A 137 -7.77 18.72 20.72
C PHE A 137 -6.86 18.31 19.56
N SER A 138 -7.13 17.20 18.86
CA SER A 138 -6.33 16.74 17.73
C SER A 138 -6.56 17.51 16.42
N GLY A 139 -7.57 18.38 16.37
CA GLY A 139 -7.97 19.14 15.19
C GLY A 139 -8.69 18.32 14.11
N MET A 140 -9.13 17.10 14.45
CA MET A 140 -9.98 16.27 13.61
C MET A 140 -11.47 16.52 13.89
N GLU A 141 -12.35 15.94 13.08
CA GLU A 141 -13.82 15.95 13.19
C GLU A 141 -14.38 15.10 14.34
N THR A 142 -13.55 14.21 14.89
CA THR A 142 -13.89 13.26 15.97
C THR A 142 -14.61 13.89 17.19
N PRO A 143 -14.26 15.10 17.68
CA PRO A 143 -14.95 15.76 18.78
C PRO A 143 -16.44 16.02 18.50
N LEU A 144 -16.74 16.51 17.29
CA LEU A 144 -18.11 16.79 16.86
C LEU A 144 -18.89 15.48 16.72
N MET A 145 -18.25 14.46 16.16
CA MET A 145 -18.82 13.12 16.07
C MET A 145 -19.20 12.57 17.45
N ILE A 146 -18.30 12.67 18.45
CA ILE A 146 -18.58 12.29 19.85
C ILE A 146 -19.77 13.06 20.43
N ALA A 147 -19.78 14.39 20.28
CA ALA A 147 -20.83 15.24 20.81
C ALA A 147 -22.20 14.90 20.20
N LEU A 148 -22.27 14.73 18.88
CA LEU A 148 -23.49 14.39 18.16
C LEU A 148 -23.98 12.97 18.51
N THR A 149 -23.08 11.99 18.68
CA THR A 149 -23.45 10.65 19.16
C THR A 149 -24.10 10.70 20.54
N LEU A 150 -23.47 11.39 21.49
CA LEU A 150 -24.00 11.53 22.85
C LEU A 150 -25.35 12.25 22.87
N TRP A 151 -25.49 13.34 22.12
CA TRP A 151 -26.76 14.06 22.02
C TRP A 151 -27.85 13.25 21.29
N THR A 152 -27.48 12.38 20.35
CA THR A 152 -28.41 11.42 19.72
C THR A 152 -28.94 10.43 20.75
N VAL A 153 -28.08 9.84 21.58
CA VAL A 153 -28.51 8.97 22.69
C VAL A 153 -29.40 9.73 23.68
N ALA A 154 -29.04 10.96 24.04
CA ALA A 154 -29.84 11.79 24.94
C ALA A 154 -31.23 12.10 24.37
N ALA A 155 -31.33 12.37 23.06
CA ALA A 155 -32.60 12.61 22.36
C ALA A 155 -33.47 11.36 22.31
N LEU A 156 -32.88 10.17 22.09
CA LEU A 156 -33.58 8.89 22.13
C LEU A 156 -34.13 8.60 23.53
N LEU A 157 -33.31 8.74 24.58
CA LEU A 157 -33.72 8.55 25.97
C LEU A 157 -34.82 9.52 26.40
N ALA A 158 -34.75 10.77 25.92
CA ALA A 158 -35.77 11.79 26.18
C ALA A 158 -37.01 11.67 25.27
N ASN A 159 -37.03 10.71 24.34
CA ASN A 159 -38.10 10.50 23.34
C ASN A 159 -38.42 11.76 22.51
N GLN A 160 -37.38 12.49 22.07
CA GLN A 160 -37.49 13.77 21.35
C GLN A 160 -37.26 13.61 19.84
N ALA A 161 -38.23 13.06 19.11
CA ALA A 161 -38.09 12.69 17.70
C ALA A 161 -37.57 13.80 16.75
N ARG A 162 -37.98 15.06 16.94
CA ARG A 162 -37.51 16.19 16.10
C ARG A 162 -36.04 16.52 16.34
N TRP A 163 -35.65 16.55 17.62
CA TRP A 163 -34.26 16.81 18.01
C TRP A 163 -33.36 15.64 17.61
N PHE A 164 -33.84 14.41 17.74
CA PHE A 164 -33.19 13.22 17.18
C PHE A 164 -32.98 13.35 15.67
N ALA A 165 -33.99 13.75 14.90
CA ALA A 165 -33.87 13.89 13.46
C ALA A 165 -32.82 14.94 13.07
N PHE A 166 -32.86 16.11 13.72
CA PHE A 166 -31.88 17.17 13.47
C PHE A 166 -30.44 16.73 13.79
N ILE A 167 -30.19 16.21 14.99
CA ILE A 167 -28.84 15.73 15.36
C ILE A 167 -28.44 14.53 14.50
N GLY A 168 -29.36 13.61 14.25
CA GLY A 168 -29.10 12.40 13.47
C GLY A 168 -28.71 12.70 12.03
N VAL A 169 -29.32 13.72 11.40
CA VAL A 169 -28.89 14.21 10.08
C VAL A 169 -27.47 14.78 10.16
N LEU A 170 -27.18 15.65 11.13
CA LEU A 170 -25.82 16.18 11.31
C LEU A 170 -24.81 15.05 11.55
N LEU A 171 -25.15 14.06 12.38
CA LEU A 171 -24.34 12.90 12.69
C LEU A 171 -24.06 12.04 11.44
N ALA A 172 -25.07 11.83 10.60
CA ALA A 172 -24.95 11.10 9.34
C ALA A 172 -24.07 11.83 8.32
N LEU A 173 -24.14 13.16 8.29
CA LEU A 173 -23.31 14.01 7.42
C LEU A 173 -21.90 14.26 7.98
N MET A 174 -21.64 13.96 9.26
CA MET A 174 -20.27 14.04 9.77
C MET A 174 -19.42 12.91 9.19
N ARG A 175 -19.89 11.66 9.31
CA ARG A 175 -19.13 10.45 8.93
C ARG A 175 -20.03 9.22 8.68
N PRO A 176 -19.55 8.21 7.93
CA PRO A 176 -20.26 6.96 7.71
C PRO A 176 -20.65 6.21 9.00
N GLU A 177 -19.83 6.20 10.05
CA GLU A 177 -20.17 5.49 11.30
C GLU A 177 -21.35 6.14 12.03
N GLY A 178 -21.49 7.47 11.91
CA GLY A 178 -22.62 8.22 12.46
C GLY A 178 -23.92 7.94 11.73
N SER A 179 -23.86 7.79 10.41
CA SER A 179 -25.01 7.38 9.61
C SER A 179 -25.55 6.01 10.05
N MET A 180 -24.67 5.06 10.40
CA MET A 180 -25.08 3.74 10.90
C MET A 180 -25.88 3.82 12.20
N MET A 181 -25.55 4.77 13.10
CA MET A 181 -26.31 4.99 14.32
C MET A 181 -27.71 5.50 14.01
N ALA A 182 -27.79 6.45 13.09
CA ALA A 182 -29.04 7.05 12.63
C ALA A 182 -29.96 6.00 11.99
N VAL A 183 -29.41 5.11 11.17
CA VAL A 183 -30.13 3.97 10.57
C VAL A 183 -30.59 2.98 11.65
N ALA A 184 -29.70 2.56 12.56
CA ALA A 184 -30.05 1.64 13.64
C ALA A 184 -31.20 2.21 14.50
N ALA A 185 -31.13 3.50 14.85
CA ALA A 185 -32.16 4.20 15.59
C ALA A 185 -33.48 4.25 14.82
N GLY A 186 -33.44 4.53 13.50
CA GLY A 186 -34.61 4.55 12.63
C GLY A 186 -35.30 3.18 12.54
N VAL A 187 -34.53 2.11 12.33
CA VAL A 187 -35.02 0.73 12.25
C VAL A 187 -35.64 0.30 13.58
N VAL A 188 -34.96 0.52 14.71
CA VAL A 188 -35.48 0.17 16.04
C VAL A 188 -36.73 0.99 16.37
N ALA A 189 -36.73 2.30 16.10
CA ALA A 189 -37.89 3.15 16.32
C ALA A 189 -39.09 2.68 15.51
N PHE A 190 -38.88 2.35 14.23
CA PHE A 190 -39.90 1.83 13.33
C PHE A 190 -40.44 0.47 13.77
N ALA A 191 -39.57 -0.50 14.07
CA ALA A 191 -39.97 -1.85 14.49
C ALA A 191 -40.87 -1.83 15.74
N PHE A 192 -40.57 -0.96 16.70
CA PHE A 192 -41.39 -0.83 17.89
C PHE A 192 -42.66 0.00 17.67
N ASN A 193 -42.71 0.92 16.71
CA ASN A 193 -43.82 1.87 16.52
C ASN A 193 -44.64 1.65 15.25
N TRP A 194 -44.35 0.66 14.40
CA TRP A 194 -44.98 0.43 13.10
C TRP A 194 -46.51 0.51 13.14
N ARG A 195 -47.15 -0.06 14.17
CA ARG A 195 -48.62 -0.05 14.33
C ARG A 195 -49.21 1.26 14.87
N ALA A 196 -48.38 2.20 15.33
CA ALA A 196 -48.80 3.46 15.96
C ALA A 196 -48.41 4.71 15.14
N SER A 197 -47.91 4.54 13.91
CA SER A 197 -47.11 5.56 13.22
C SER A 197 -47.89 6.47 12.29
N GLY A 198 -48.14 7.72 12.72
CA GLY A 198 -48.47 8.87 11.86
C GLY A 198 -47.23 9.64 11.37
N ARG A 199 -47.34 10.95 11.07
CA ARG A 199 -46.25 11.86 10.61
C ARG A 199 -44.95 11.84 11.46
N ARG A 200 -44.96 11.27 12.68
CA ARG A 200 -43.78 11.15 13.55
C ARG A 200 -42.72 10.19 13.02
N ALA A 201 -43.12 9.12 12.32
CA ALA A 201 -42.17 8.14 11.78
C ALA A 201 -41.26 8.74 10.70
N LEU A 202 -41.74 9.76 9.97
CA LEU A 202 -40.97 10.47 8.94
C LEU A 202 -39.70 11.14 9.49
N TRP A 203 -39.73 11.62 10.74
CA TRP A 203 -38.54 12.22 11.38
C TRP A 203 -37.41 11.21 11.54
N PHE A 204 -37.72 9.93 11.71
CA PHE A 204 -36.71 8.88 11.85
C PHE A 204 -36.13 8.42 10.50
N LEU A 205 -36.75 8.81 9.38
CA LEU A 205 -36.23 8.54 8.03
C LEU A 205 -35.23 9.60 7.55
N LEU A 206 -35.31 10.84 8.05
CA LEU A 206 -34.43 11.93 7.59
C LEU A 206 -32.94 11.60 7.74
N PRO A 207 -32.46 11.04 8.86
CA PRO A 207 -31.05 10.65 8.98
C PRO A 207 -30.64 9.52 8.02
N ILE A 208 -31.58 8.64 7.65
CA ILE A 208 -31.34 7.58 6.66
C ILE A 208 -31.17 8.19 5.27
N LEU A 209 -31.98 9.20 4.92
CA LEU A 209 -31.81 9.93 3.66
C LEU A 209 -30.51 10.73 3.63
N ALA A 210 -30.06 11.25 4.78
CA ALA A 210 -28.79 11.97 4.88
C ALA A 210 -27.56 11.09 4.58
N LEU A 211 -27.63 9.77 4.79
CA LEU A 211 -26.58 8.83 4.38
C LEU A 211 -26.27 8.92 2.88
N ALA A 212 -27.28 9.17 2.04
CA ALA A 212 -27.09 9.25 0.60
C ALA A 212 -26.41 10.55 0.15
N VAL A 213 -26.40 11.60 0.98
CA VAL A 213 -25.93 12.94 0.57
C VAL A 213 -24.45 12.93 0.21
N GLN A 214 -23.58 12.36 1.05
CA GLN A 214 -22.14 12.38 0.79
C GLN A 214 -21.75 11.50 -0.42
N PRO A 215 -22.20 10.23 -0.55
CA PRO A 215 -21.93 9.45 -1.76
C PRO A 215 -22.48 10.07 -3.03
N LEU A 216 -23.69 10.65 -3.00
CA LEU A 216 -24.27 11.34 -4.15
C LEU A 216 -23.50 12.61 -4.51
N ALA A 217 -23.10 13.41 -3.52
CA ALA A 217 -22.27 14.59 -3.74
C ALA A 217 -20.93 14.19 -4.37
N ASN A 218 -20.26 13.15 -3.85
CA ASN A 218 -19.03 12.64 -4.44
C ASN A 218 -19.27 12.12 -5.87
N GLY A 219 -20.28 11.30 -6.11
CA GLY A 219 -20.58 10.78 -7.45
C GLY A 219 -20.88 11.89 -8.48
N ILE A 220 -21.54 12.98 -8.06
CA ILE A 220 -21.83 14.14 -8.92
C ILE A 220 -20.58 14.99 -9.17
N ILE A 221 -19.75 15.19 -8.15
CA ILE A 221 -18.63 16.15 -8.18
C ILE A 221 -17.34 15.51 -8.70
N THR A 222 -17.05 14.28 -8.30
CA THR A 222 -15.78 13.58 -8.58
C THR A 222 -15.95 12.39 -9.52
N GLY A 223 -17.20 11.98 -9.83
CA GLY A 223 -17.48 10.79 -10.65
C GLY A 223 -17.46 9.46 -9.89
N GLU A 224 -17.05 9.46 -8.62
CA GLU A 224 -16.96 8.25 -7.79
C GLU A 224 -17.84 8.35 -6.53
N PHE A 225 -18.63 7.31 -6.26
CA PHE A 225 -19.51 7.27 -5.08
C PHE A 225 -18.76 6.92 -3.78
N VAL A 226 -17.57 6.31 -3.88
CA VAL A 226 -16.78 5.87 -2.73
C VAL A 226 -15.63 6.84 -2.52
N ALA A 227 -15.49 7.35 -1.28
CA ALA A 227 -14.37 8.23 -0.96
C ALA A 227 -13.02 7.51 -1.14
N SER A 228 -12.10 8.17 -1.81
CA SER A 228 -10.72 7.73 -2.10
C SER A 228 -9.99 7.15 -0.88
N GLY A 229 -10.11 7.80 0.29
CA GLY A 229 -9.50 7.31 1.54
C GLY A 229 -10.04 5.97 2.04
N GLY A 230 -11.28 5.61 1.69
CA GLY A 230 -11.83 4.28 1.98
C GLY A 230 -11.25 3.19 1.08
N GLN A 231 -11.02 3.51 -0.19
CA GLN A 231 -10.41 2.60 -1.17
C GLN A 231 -8.95 2.29 -0.78
N ALA A 232 -8.16 3.32 -0.46
CA ALA A 232 -6.78 3.18 -0.04
C ALA A 232 -6.60 2.43 1.29
N LYS A 233 -7.63 2.31 2.15
CA LYS A 233 -7.52 1.76 3.53
C LYS A 233 -8.33 0.47 3.77
N SER A 234 -9.15 0.00 2.83
CA SER A 234 -9.93 -1.23 2.97
C SER A 234 -9.11 -2.51 2.72
N LEU A 235 -9.26 -3.49 3.61
CA LEU A 235 -8.78 -4.87 3.43
C LEU A 235 -9.43 -5.57 2.23
N LEU A 236 -10.64 -5.15 1.84
CA LEU A 236 -11.33 -5.69 0.67
C LEU A 236 -10.68 -5.23 -0.65
N GLY A 237 -9.85 -4.18 -0.60
CA GLY A 237 -9.05 -3.69 -1.71
C GLY A 237 -7.63 -4.25 -1.75
N LEU A 238 -7.31 -5.28 -0.95
CA LEU A 238 -6.00 -5.93 -1.00
C LEU A 238 -5.81 -6.66 -2.33
N ILE A 239 -4.57 -6.61 -2.80
CA ILE A 239 -4.11 -7.24 -4.03
C ILE A 239 -2.87 -8.08 -3.64
N PRO A 240 -2.73 -9.33 -4.12
CA PRO A 240 -3.79 -10.14 -4.72
C PRO A 240 -4.96 -10.35 -3.74
N ARG A 241 -6.15 -10.64 -4.26
CA ARG A 241 -7.33 -10.90 -3.43
C ARG A 241 -7.29 -12.31 -2.83
N ASP A 242 -6.58 -12.46 -1.72
CA ASP A 242 -6.58 -13.68 -0.91
C ASP A 242 -7.71 -13.63 0.15
N TRP A 243 -8.86 -14.22 -0.18
CA TRP A 243 -10.04 -14.21 0.70
C TRP A 243 -9.80 -14.84 2.08
N PRO A 244 -9.15 -16.02 2.20
CA PRO A 244 -8.70 -16.56 3.48
C PRO A 244 -7.96 -15.56 4.36
N ASP A 245 -6.92 -14.88 3.84
CA ASP A 245 -6.15 -13.90 4.62
C ASP A 245 -6.99 -12.66 4.96
N ILE A 246 -7.76 -12.13 3.99
CA ILE A 246 -8.67 -10.99 4.20
C ILE A 246 -9.65 -11.29 5.33
N ILE A 247 -10.32 -12.44 5.30
CA ILE A 247 -11.31 -12.84 6.31
C ILE A 247 -10.62 -13.00 7.67
N ARG A 248 -9.44 -13.64 7.72
CA ARG A 248 -8.67 -13.80 8.95
C ARG A 248 -8.32 -12.45 9.57
N ARG A 249 -7.79 -11.50 8.79
CA ARG A 249 -7.43 -10.15 9.27
C ARG A 249 -8.65 -9.36 9.74
N ILE A 250 -9.80 -9.49 9.07
CA ILE A 250 -11.07 -8.89 9.52
C ILE A 250 -11.49 -9.47 10.88
N LEU A 251 -11.44 -10.79 11.04
CA LEU A 251 -11.77 -11.45 12.31
C LEU A 251 -10.79 -11.07 13.43
N ASP A 252 -9.49 -11.02 13.14
CA ASP A 252 -8.44 -10.60 14.08
C ASP A 252 -8.67 -9.15 14.54
N ASN A 253 -8.95 -8.24 13.60
CA ASN A 253 -9.30 -6.85 13.92
C ASN A 253 -10.55 -6.77 14.79
N TRP A 254 -11.60 -7.52 14.46
CA TRP A 254 -12.84 -7.54 15.22
C TRP A 254 -12.63 -8.06 16.64
N LEU A 255 -11.96 -9.21 16.80
CA LEU A 255 -11.65 -9.81 18.10
C LEU A 255 -10.76 -8.90 18.95
N ARG A 256 -9.73 -8.31 18.34
CA ARG A 256 -8.85 -7.35 19.01
C ARG A 256 -9.62 -6.14 19.52
N MET A 257 -10.49 -5.53 18.71
CA MET A 257 -11.31 -4.39 19.15
C MET A 257 -12.16 -4.75 20.38
N TRP A 258 -12.85 -5.88 20.37
CA TRP A 258 -13.69 -6.31 21.49
C TRP A 258 -12.88 -6.66 22.74
N LEU A 259 -11.72 -7.30 22.58
CA LEU A 259 -10.80 -7.56 23.69
C LEU A 259 -10.33 -6.25 24.31
N GLU A 260 -9.87 -5.31 23.48
CA GLU A 260 -9.41 -4.01 23.94
C GLU A 260 -10.56 -3.20 24.57
N PHE A 261 -11.80 -3.27 24.06
CA PHE A 261 -12.96 -2.63 24.69
C PHE A 261 -13.23 -3.16 26.10
N MET A 262 -13.02 -4.46 26.34
CA MET A 262 -13.22 -5.10 27.64
C MET A 262 -12.07 -4.82 28.62
N THR A 263 -10.83 -4.77 28.13
CA THR A 263 -9.67 -4.55 29.01
C THR A 263 -9.44 -3.06 29.25
N GLY A 264 -9.62 -2.22 28.23
CA GLY A 264 -9.15 -0.83 28.23
C GLY A 264 -7.64 -0.70 28.01
N TYR A 265 -6.98 -1.80 27.63
CA TYR A 265 -5.53 -1.90 27.41
C TYR A 265 -5.23 -2.29 25.97
N ALA A 266 -4.16 -1.73 25.42
CA ALA A 266 -3.65 -2.06 24.11
C ALA A 266 -2.14 -2.31 24.17
N PRO A 267 -1.61 -3.31 23.45
CA PRO A 267 -0.18 -3.64 23.51
C PRO A 267 0.75 -2.49 23.11
N ARG A 268 0.32 -1.63 22.17
CA ARG A 268 1.14 -0.52 21.66
C ARG A 268 1.01 0.74 22.51
N GLU A 269 -0.21 1.17 22.82
CA GLU A 269 -0.46 2.46 23.49
C GLU A 269 -0.51 2.35 25.02
N GLY A 270 -0.61 1.13 25.55
CA GLY A 270 -0.87 0.88 26.97
C GLY A 270 -2.35 1.04 27.33
N TRP A 271 -2.62 1.49 28.56
CA TRP A 271 -3.98 1.76 29.02
C TRP A 271 -4.53 3.01 28.34
N TYR A 272 -5.74 2.90 27.79
CA TYR A 272 -6.43 4.00 27.12
C TYR A 272 -7.86 4.22 27.65
N LEU A 273 -8.39 3.28 28.44
CA LEU A 273 -9.59 3.47 29.26
C LEU A 273 -9.29 3.08 30.71
N PRO A 274 -9.98 3.68 31.70
CA PRO A 274 -9.90 3.24 33.09
C PRO A 274 -10.28 1.75 33.25
N ILE A 275 -9.55 1.05 34.10
CA ILE A 275 -9.77 -0.38 34.37
C ILE A 275 -11.24 -0.64 34.77
N GLY A 276 -11.84 -1.66 34.16
CA GLY A 276 -13.21 -2.09 34.44
C GLY A 276 -14.31 -1.23 33.80
N LEU A 277 -13.98 -0.14 33.10
CA LEU A 277 -14.97 0.70 32.43
C LEU A 277 -15.75 -0.07 31.35
N GLY A 278 -15.05 -0.83 30.51
CA GLY A 278 -15.64 -1.63 29.44
C GLY A 278 -16.65 -2.68 29.93
N PRO A 279 -16.27 -3.60 30.84
CA PRO A 279 -17.17 -4.62 31.37
C PRO A 279 -18.39 -4.03 32.07
N LEU A 280 -18.21 -2.92 32.82
CA LEU A 280 -19.32 -2.18 33.43
C LEU A 280 -20.25 -1.58 32.37
N ALA A 281 -19.70 -1.01 31.29
CA ALA A 281 -20.50 -0.46 30.20
C ALA A 281 -21.32 -1.53 29.49
N ILE A 282 -20.74 -2.69 29.22
CA ILE A 282 -21.43 -3.82 28.57
C ILE A 282 -22.54 -4.37 29.46
N PHE A 283 -22.29 -4.48 30.77
CA PHE A 283 -23.34 -4.81 31.73
C PHE A 283 -24.46 -3.75 31.73
N GLY A 284 -24.10 -2.46 31.73
CA GLY A 284 -25.04 -1.35 31.65
C GLY A 284 -25.91 -1.40 30.38
N LEU A 285 -25.30 -1.68 29.23
CA LEU A 285 -25.97 -1.88 27.96
C LEU A 285 -26.93 -3.06 28.00
N GLY A 286 -26.49 -4.21 28.53
CA GLY A 286 -27.35 -5.37 28.75
C GLY A 286 -28.59 -5.03 29.59
N ARG A 287 -28.42 -4.25 30.66
CA ARG A 287 -29.52 -3.76 31.50
C ARG A 287 -30.47 -2.80 30.78
N LEU A 288 -30.01 -2.05 29.78
CA LEU A 288 -30.89 -1.24 28.92
C LEU A 288 -31.70 -2.15 27.98
N VAL A 289 -31.05 -3.10 27.30
CA VAL A 289 -31.69 -4.02 26.34
C VAL A 289 -32.81 -4.84 26.99
N VAL A 290 -32.60 -5.34 28.22
CA VAL A 290 -33.61 -6.13 28.95
C VAL A 290 -34.58 -5.27 29.78
N SER A 291 -34.51 -3.95 29.67
CA SER A 291 -35.36 -3.05 30.44
C SER A 291 -36.83 -3.19 30.03
N GLN A 292 -37.73 -3.20 31.02
CA GLN A 292 -39.18 -3.14 30.77
C GLN A 292 -39.63 -1.75 30.31
N ARG A 293 -38.84 -0.70 30.56
CA ARG A 293 -39.14 0.64 30.04
C ARG A 293 -38.81 0.68 28.55
N ARG A 294 -39.85 0.83 27.73
CA ARG A 294 -39.77 0.82 26.26
C ARG A 294 -38.67 1.72 25.69
N THR A 295 -38.56 2.97 26.17
CA THR A 295 -37.55 3.94 25.71
C THR A 295 -36.12 3.48 26.02
N LEU A 296 -35.88 2.89 27.20
CA LEU A 296 -34.57 2.37 27.58
C LEU A 296 -34.20 1.15 26.72
N ARG A 297 -35.17 0.26 26.46
CA ARG A 297 -34.98 -0.91 25.60
C ARG A 297 -34.67 -0.52 24.16
N GLN A 298 -35.40 0.44 23.59
CA GLN A 298 -35.13 0.95 22.25
C GLN A 298 -33.74 1.58 22.14
N THR A 299 -33.35 2.39 23.14
CA THR A 299 -32.02 2.99 23.17
C THR A 299 -30.93 1.93 23.30
N GLY A 300 -31.12 0.94 24.19
CA GLY A 300 -30.19 -0.18 24.35
C GLY A 300 -30.00 -0.97 23.06
N LEU A 301 -31.10 -1.36 22.39
CA LEU A 301 -31.05 -2.06 21.11
C LEU A 301 -30.38 -1.24 20.01
N THR A 302 -30.65 0.07 19.97
CA THR A 302 -30.01 0.98 19.01
C THR A 302 -28.50 1.01 19.21
N ILE A 303 -28.04 1.19 20.45
CA ILE A 303 -26.61 1.19 20.79
C ILE A 303 -25.98 -0.17 20.46
N THR A 304 -26.65 -1.29 20.78
CA THR A 304 -26.14 -2.64 20.47
C THR A 304 -25.99 -2.86 18.96
N ILE A 305 -27.02 -2.57 18.17
CA ILE A 305 -26.97 -2.73 16.72
C ILE A 305 -25.88 -1.83 16.13
N TRP A 306 -25.83 -0.57 16.57
CA TRP A 306 -24.81 0.37 16.12
C TRP A 306 -23.39 -0.10 16.45
N LEU A 307 -23.15 -0.57 17.69
CA LEU A 307 -21.87 -1.10 18.13
C LEU A 307 -21.43 -2.29 17.27
N LEU A 308 -22.34 -3.22 16.95
CA LEU A 308 -22.05 -4.37 16.09
C LEU A 308 -21.75 -3.95 14.65
N LEU A 309 -22.56 -3.05 14.07
CA LEU A 309 -22.38 -2.59 12.69
C LEU A 309 -21.07 -1.81 12.52
N VAL A 310 -20.77 -0.88 13.42
CA VAL A 310 -19.55 -0.06 13.32
C VAL A 310 -18.31 -0.89 13.59
N THR A 311 -18.32 -1.80 14.58
CA THR A 311 -17.17 -2.69 14.79
C THR A 311 -16.95 -3.64 13.61
N ALA A 312 -18.01 -4.15 12.98
CA ALA A 312 -17.89 -4.93 11.75
C ALA A 312 -17.33 -4.11 10.59
N ALA A 313 -17.79 -2.87 10.41
CA ALA A 313 -17.28 -1.98 9.36
C ALA A 313 -15.82 -1.60 9.58
N ILE A 314 -15.44 -1.18 10.80
CA ILE A 314 -14.05 -0.83 11.14
C ILE A 314 -13.13 -2.04 10.98
N ALA A 315 -13.60 -3.25 11.26
CA ALA A 315 -12.81 -4.46 11.11
C ALA A 315 -12.33 -4.70 9.66
N THR A 316 -13.02 -4.13 8.67
CA THR A 316 -12.62 -4.18 7.25
C THR A 316 -11.51 -3.20 6.87
N LEU A 317 -11.07 -2.34 7.79
CA LEU A 317 -9.99 -1.39 7.54
C LEU A 317 -8.64 -1.96 7.95
N ASP A 318 -7.63 -1.76 7.10
CA ASP A 318 -6.25 -2.08 7.44
C ASP A 318 -5.72 -1.14 8.54
N THR A 319 -6.19 0.10 8.52
CA THR A 319 -5.82 1.16 9.47
C THR A 319 -6.77 1.24 10.68
N ALA A 320 -7.46 0.14 11.03
CA ALA A 320 -8.53 0.12 12.05
C ALA A 320 -8.12 0.67 13.42
N PHE A 321 -6.83 0.57 13.77
CA PHE A 321 -6.27 0.96 15.07
C PHE A 321 -5.38 2.21 15.00
N TRP A 322 -5.24 2.84 13.84
CA TRP A 322 -4.40 4.02 13.66
C TRP A 322 -4.93 5.25 14.42
N HIS A 323 -4.06 6.22 14.65
CA HIS A 323 -4.39 7.50 15.29
C HIS A 323 -5.13 7.34 16.61
N PHE A 324 -4.58 6.49 17.49
CA PHE A 324 -5.19 6.13 18.77
C PHE A 324 -6.65 5.70 18.67
N LYS A 325 -7.00 4.95 17.61
CA LYS A 325 -8.32 4.34 17.40
C LYS A 325 -9.43 5.38 17.21
N ARG A 326 -9.13 6.46 16.49
CA ARG A 326 -10.10 7.55 16.21
C ARG A 326 -11.47 7.06 15.72
N TYR A 327 -11.52 5.99 14.92
CA TYR A 327 -12.75 5.39 14.40
C TYR A 327 -13.63 4.77 15.51
N GLN A 328 -13.00 4.33 16.60
CA GLN A 328 -13.64 3.62 17.71
C GLN A 328 -14.07 4.57 18.84
N MET A 329 -13.51 5.79 18.90
CA MET A 329 -13.76 6.75 19.98
C MET A 329 -15.24 7.09 20.21
N PRO A 330 -16.08 7.34 19.17
CA PRO A 330 -17.51 7.57 19.37
C PRO A 330 -18.25 6.40 20.05
N LEU A 331 -17.74 5.18 19.94
CA LEU A 331 -18.28 4.00 20.65
C LEU A 331 -17.84 4.00 22.11
N MET A 332 -16.54 4.19 22.36
CA MET A 332 -15.93 4.13 23.68
C MET A 332 -16.46 5.21 24.63
N VAL A 333 -16.78 6.41 24.13
CA VAL A 333 -17.34 7.49 24.98
C VAL A 333 -18.70 7.13 25.58
N LEU A 334 -19.49 6.24 24.94
CA LEU A 334 -20.73 5.74 25.51
C LEU A 334 -20.49 4.85 26.73
N PHE A 335 -19.28 4.29 26.88
CA PHE A 335 -18.97 3.42 28.00
C PHE A 335 -19.03 4.16 29.33
N VAL A 336 -18.77 5.47 29.36
CA VAL A 336 -18.88 6.28 30.58
C VAL A 336 -20.31 6.30 31.13
N PRO A 337 -21.31 6.88 30.45
CA PRO A 337 -22.67 6.91 30.99
C PRO A 337 -23.25 5.50 31.22
N LEU A 338 -22.89 4.50 30.39
CA LEU A 338 -23.34 3.11 30.56
C LEU A 338 -22.75 2.45 31.82
N ALA A 339 -21.45 2.62 32.07
CA ALA A 339 -20.80 2.09 33.25
C ALA A 339 -21.34 2.74 34.53
N PHE A 340 -21.60 4.05 34.51
CA PHE A 340 -22.22 4.75 35.64
C PHE A 340 -23.66 4.27 35.90
N TYR A 341 -24.44 4.01 34.84
CA TYR A 341 -25.74 3.37 34.98
C TYR A 341 -25.64 1.96 35.58
N ALA A 342 -24.67 1.16 35.14
CA ALA A 342 -24.39 -0.15 35.72
C ALA A 342 -24.08 -0.06 37.22
N LEU A 343 -23.15 0.82 37.61
CA LEU A 343 -22.80 1.08 39.01
C LEU A 343 -24.01 1.47 39.86
N HIS A 344 -24.83 2.41 39.35
CA HIS A 344 -26.06 2.83 40.03
C HIS A 344 -27.02 1.64 40.26
N ARG A 345 -27.21 0.80 39.25
CA ARG A 345 -28.06 -0.40 39.34
C ARG A 345 -27.48 -1.47 40.28
N LEU A 346 -26.17 -1.67 40.29
CA LEU A 346 -25.51 -2.64 41.17
C LEU A 346 -25.61 -2.23 42.63
N ILE A 347 -25.42 -0.95 42.96
CA ILE A 347 -25.60 -0.44 44.33
C ILE A 347 -27.03 -0.63 44.80
N ALA A 348 -28.01 -0.35 43.92
CA ALA A 348 -29.43 -0.48 44.24
C ALA A 348 -29.85 -1.95 44.44
N ALA A 349 -29.27 -2.88 43.69
CA ALA A 349 -29.57 -4.31 43.78
C ALA A 349 -28.82 -5.02 44.94
N PHE A 350 -27.58 -4.60 45.23
CA PHE A 350 -26.69 -5.29 46.17
C PHE A 350 -26.00 -4.30 47.11
N HIS A 351 -26.65 -3.98 48.24
CA HIS A 351 -26.11 -3.06 49.24
C HIS A 351 -24.73 -3.47 49.78
N ARG A 352 -24.40 -4.78 49.78
CA ARG A 352 -23.07 -5.30 50.19
C ARG A 352 -21.93 -4.88 49.26
N LEU A 353 -22.21 -4.52 48.01
CA LEU A 353 -21.19 -4.03 47.06
C LEU A 353 -20.91 -2.53 47.20
N ARG A 354 -21.66 -1.81 48.05
CA ARG A 354 -21.49 -0.38 48.27
C ARG A 354 -20.05 0.05 48.63
N PRO A 355 -19.30 -0.60 49.54
CA PRO A 355 -17.91 -0.22 49.80
C PRO A 355 -16.99 -0.41 48.58
N VAL A 356 -17.20 -1.47 47.79
CA VAL A 356 -16.43 -1.72 46.55
C VAL A 356 -16.70 -0.62 45.53
N VAL A 357 -17.97 -0.25 45.34
CA VAL A 357 -18.34 0.81 44.40
C VAL A 357 -17.84 2.19 44.86
N LEU A 358 -17.87 2.47 46.16
CA LEU A 358 -17.28 3.70 46.72
C LEU A 358 -15.76 3.71 46.55
N GLY A 359 -15.09 2.58 46.76
CA GLY A 359 -13.66 2.43 46.48
C GLY A 359 -13.33 2.68 45.01
N TYR A 360 -14.12 2.10 44.10
CA TYR A 360 -13.98 2.34 42.66
C TYR A 360 -14.20 3.82 42.29
N ALA A 361 -15.19 4.48 42.89
CA ALA A 361 -15.44 5.91 42.69
C ALA A 361 -14.27 6.81 43.15
N ILE A 362 -13.39 6.35 44.05
CA ILE A 362 -12.17 7.05 44.45
C ILE A 362 -11.01 6.72 43.50
N VAL A 363 -10.88 5.46 43.10
CA VAL A 363 -9.77 4.98 42.26
C VAL A 363 -9.89 5.45 40.80
N VAL A 364 -11.10 5.48 40.24
CA VAL A 364 -11.32 5.89 38.83
C VAL A 364 -10.82 7.30 38.52
N PRO A 365 -11.07 8.33 39.34
CA PRO A 365 -10.50 9.66 39.13
C PRO A 365 -8.97 9.66 39.08
N ILE A 366 -8.32 8.89 39.96
CA ILE A 366 -6.85 8.79 40.04
C ILE A 366 -6.32 8.14 38.76
N ILE A 367 -6.88 6.98 38.37
CA ILE A 367 -6.49 6.30 37.13
C ILE A 367 -6.75 7.22 35.93
N SER A 368 -7.90 7.89 35.88
CA SER A 368 -8.22 8.82 34.79
C SER A 368 -7.21 9.96 34.73
N ALA A 369 -6.83 10.57 35.86
CA ALA A 369 -5.82 11.60 35.90
C ALA A 369 -4.43 11.13 35.43
N VAL A 370 -4.04 9.88 35.75
CA VAL A 370 -2.81 9.27 35.21
C VAL A 370 -2.90 9.10 33.70
N LEU A 371 -4.03 8.58 33.20
CA LEU A 371 -4.27 8.46 31.76
C LEU A 371 -4.29 9.83 31.06
N PHE A 372 -4.83 10.86 31.70
CA PHE A 372 -4.79 12.24 31.20
C PHE A 372 -3.35 12.71 31.01
N ALA A 373 -2.51 12.55 32.03
CA ALA A 373 -1.10 12.92 31.95
C ALA A 373 -0.36 12.12 30.86
N GLN A 374 -0.61 10.82 30.77
CA GLN A 374 -0.05 9.95 29.73
C GLN A 374 -0.40 10.44 28.33
N PHE A 375 -1.69 10.67 28.03
CA PHE A 375 -2.09 11.14 26.70
C PHE A 375 -1.70 12.59 26.43
N LEU A 376 -1.49 13.43 27.45
CA LEU A 376 -0.90 14.75 27.28
C LEU A 376 0.57 14.65 26.83
N ILE A 377 1.33 13.70 27.38
CA ILE A 377 2.69 13.38 26.89
C ILE A 377 2.63 12.89 25.45
N TYR A 378 1.66 12.03 25.12
CA TYR A 378 1.48 11.54 23.74
C TYR A 378 1.17 12.70 22.80
N PHE A 379 0.26 13.60 23.19
CA PHE A 379 -0.06 14.80 22.43
C PHE A 379 1.20 15.64 22.18
N TYR A 380 1.94 15.97 23.23
CA TYR A 380 3.17 16.76 23.14
C TYR A 380 4.22 16.12 22.20
N ALA A 381 4.46 14.81 22.34
CA ALA A 381 5.40 14.09 21.49
C ALA A 381 5.01 14.15 20.01
N ASN A 382 3.73 13.90 19.69
CA ASN A 382 3.23 13.94 18.31
C ASN A 382 3.27 15.34 17.70
N ILE A 383 3.05 16.38 18.50
CA ILE A 383 3.27 17.77 18.06
C ILE A 383 4.74 17.98 17.68
N GLY A 384 5.67 17.53 18.53
CA GLY A 384 7.10 17.61 18.26
C GLY A 384 7.50 16.86 16.98
N TYR A 385 6.87 15.71 16.71
CA TYR A 385 7.07 14.95 15.48
C TYR A 385 6.56 15.69 14.24
N VAL A 386 5.33 16.25 14.29
CA VAL A 386 4.78 17.07 13.19
C VAL A 386 5.66 18.31 12.93
N TYR A 387 6.15 18.95 13.99
CA TYR A 387 7.09 20.07 13.88
C TYR A 387 8.39 19.65 13.19
N ALA A 388 9.02 18.58 13.68
CA ALA A 388 10.36 18.18 13.25
C ALA A 388 10.41 17.72 11.79
N GLN A 389 9.37 17.03 11.32
CA GLN A 389 9.37 16.42 9.99
C GLN A 389 8.36 17.08 9.02
N PRO A 390 7.02 16.84 9.05
CA PRO A 390 6.08 17.42 8.09
C PRO A 390 6.13 18.94 7.95
N LEU A 391 6.20 19.70 9.06
CA LEU A 391 6.24 21.17 9.00
C LEU A 391 7.58 21.67 8.46
N SER A 392 8.69 21.11 8.94
CA SER A 392 10.03 21.48 8.46
C SER A 392 10.19 21.19 6.98
N MET A 393 9.68 20.05 6.50
CA MET A 393 9.66 19.71 5.08
C MET A 393 8.79 20.67 4.28
N ALA A 394 7.59 20.98 4.74
CA ALA A 394 6.71 21.94 4.07
C ALA A 394 7.33 23.34 3.95
N ARG A 395 8.01 23.81 5.01
CA ARG A 395 8.77 25.07 4.99
C ARG A 395 9.93 25.02 4.00
N TRP A 396 10.70 23.92 4.01
CA TRP A 396 11.79 23.73 3.08
C TRP A 396 11.30 23.77 1.63
N LEU A 397 10.21 23.08 1.30
CA LEU A 397 9.60 23.11 -0.04
C LEU A 397 9.19 24.54 -0.41
N ALA A 398 8.54 25.26 0.51
CA ALA A 398 8.11 26.63 0.27
C ALA A 398 9.28 27.59 -0.05
N GLU A 399 10.44 27.36 0.56
CA GLU A 399 11.62 28.21 0.45
C GLU A 399 12.57 27.82 -0.70
N ASN A 400 12.58 26.55 -1.12
CA ASN A 400 13.62 26.00 -2.00
C ASN A 400 13.12 25.45 -3.34
N THR A 401 11.80 25.41 -3.60
CA THR A 401 11.26 24.95 -4.89
C THR A 401 10.48 26.05 -5.61
N PRO A 402 10.31 25.99 -6.95
CA PRO A 402 9.40 26.87 -7.68
C PRO A 402 7.95 26.83 -7.16
N GLU A 403 7.18 27.90 -7.34
CA GLU A 403 5.78 27.97 -6.88
C GLU A 403 4.84 27.04 -7.65
N ASP A 404 5.17 26.75 -8.91
CA ASP A 404 4.45 25.87 -9.83
C ASP A 404 4.93 24.41 -9.80
N ALA A 405 5.92 24.09 -8.96
CA ALA A 405 6.45 22.74 -8.84
C ALA A 405 5.38 21.73 -8.35
N ILE A 406 5.44 20.53 -8.90
CA ILE A 406 4.61 19.38 -8.53
C ILE A 406 5.42 18.45 -7.63
N ILE A 407 4.92 18.21 -6.42
CA ILE A 407 5.61 17.41 -5.41
C ILE A 407 4.85 16.11 -5.18
N ALA A 408 5.45 14.96 -5.45
CA ALA A 408 4.89 13.68 -5.02
C ALA A 408 5.09 13.49 -3.53
N VAL A 409 4.01 13.15 -2.82
CA VAL A 409 3.99 13.10 -1.36
C VAL A 409 3.26 11.86 -0.86
N HIS A 410 3.71 11.34 0.28
CA HIS A 410 2.96 10.33 1.05
C HIS A 410 2.07 10.98 2.11
N ASP A 411 2.65 11.84 2.94
CA ASP A 411 1.92 12.62 3.94
C ASP A 411 1.52 13.97 3.33
N VAL A 412 0.31 14.02 2.78
CA VAL A 412 -0.13 15.12 1.92
C VAL A 412 -0.63 16.36 2.67
N GLY A 413 -0.99 16.23 3.96
CA GLY A 413 -1.67 17.27 4.72
C GLY A 413 -0.84 18.54 4.87
N MET A 414 0.22 18.46 5.67
CA MET A 414 1.08 19.60 5.99
C MET A 414 1.84 20.10 4.75
N MET A 415 2.32 19.17 3.92
CA MET A 415 3.05 19.46 2.69
C MET A 415 2.24 20.37 1.76
N ARG A 416 0.96 20.05 1.55
CA ARG A 416 0.10 20.90 0.74
C ARG A 416 -0.25 22.20 1.45
N TYR A 417 -0.64 22.13 2.73
CA TYR A 417 -1.20 23.28 3.44
C TYR A 417 -0.18 24.41 3.63
N MET A 418 1.02 24.07 4.11
CA MET A 418 2.09 25.04 4.39
C MET A 418 3.12 25.15 3.26
N GLY A 419 3.40 24.07 2.52
CA GLY A 419 4.33 24.10 1.39
C GLY A 419 3.77 24.81 0.17
N GLN A 420 2.44 24.82 0.02
CA GLN A 420 1.68 25.55 -1.00
C GLN A 420 1.98 25.18 -2.47
N ARG A 421 2.78 24.15 -2.74
CA ARG A 421 2.99 23.58 -4.08
C ARG A 421 1.87 22.61 -4.43
N ALA A 422 1.70 22.30 -5.71
CA ALA A 422 0.79 21.24 -6.11
C ALA A 422 1.32 19.89 -5.60
N THR A 423 0.45 19.07 -5.01
CA THR A 423 0.86 17.76 -4.47
C THR A 423 0.25 16.61 -5.25
N LEU A 424 1.09 15.64 -5.61
CA LEU A 424 0.70 14.33 -6.13
C LEU A 424 0.72 13.31 -4.98
N ASP A 425 -0.44 13.01 -4.42
CA ASP A 425 -0.59 12.10 -3.29
C ASP A 425 -0.53 10.63 -3.74
N ILE A 426 0.60 9.96 -3.47
CA ILE A 426 0.86 8.59 -3.92
C ILE A 426 0.02 7.54 -3.17
N VAL A 427 -0.53 7.89 -2.00
CA VAL A 427 -1.48 7.02 -1.27
C VAL A 427 -2.88 7.12 -1.90
N GLY A 428 -3.16 8.25 -2.54
CA GLY A 428 -4.38 8.51 -3.28
C GLY A 428 -5.54 8.96 -2.40
N LEU A 429 -5.28 9.69 -1.30
CA LEU A 429 -6.35 10.36 -0.56
C LEU A 429 -6.89 11.56 -1.34
N THR A 430 -5.99 12.31 -1.97
CA THR A 430 -6.27 13.60 -2.61
C THR A 430 -5.94 13.65 -4.10
N THR A 431 -5.31 12.60 -4.64
CA THR A 431 -5.12 12.40 -6.08
C THR A 431 -6.03 11.28 -6.58
N PRO A 432 -6.94 11.53 -7.55
CA PRO A 432 -7.80 10.51 -8.13
C PRO A 432 -7.00 9.36 -8.77
N GLY A 433 -7.50 8.12 -8.68
CA GLY A 433 -6.85 6.94 -9.27
C GLY A 433 -5.61 6.40 -8.53
N ALA A 434 -4.85 7.26 -7.83
CA ALA A 434 -3.59 6.88 -7.16
C ALA A 434 -3.76 5.75 -6.11
N ALA A 435 -4.93 5.62 -5.48
CA ALA A 435 -5.21 4.56 -4.51
C ALA A 435 -5.11 3.15 -5.12
N ALA A 436 -5.38 3.00 -6.43
CA ALA A 436 -5.23 1.73 -7.13
C ALA A 436 -3.75 1.34 -7.26
N TYR A 437 -2.88 2.28 -7.62
CA TYR A 437 -1.43 2.08 -7.68
C TYR A 437 -0.86 1.75 -6.29
N TRP A 438 -1.24 2.51 -5.25
CA TRP A 438 -0.85 2.23 -3.86
C TRP A 438 -1.18 0.80 -3.42
N ARG A 439 -2.38 0.32 -3.77
CA ARG A 439 -2.83 -1.05 -3.43
C ARG A 439 -2.11 -2.14 -4.22
N ASN A 440 -1.61 -1.82 -5.41
CA ASN A 440 -0.83 -2.74 -6.22
C ASN A 440 0.64 -2.82 -5.78
N GLY A 441 1.11 -1.97 -4.88
CA GLY A 441 2.46 -2.05 -4.31
C GLY A 441 3.47 -1.10 -4.97
N PRO A 442 4.73 -1.12 -4.51
CA PRO A 442 5.75 -0.15 -4.88
C PRO A 442 6.09 -0.13 -6.38
N GLY A 443 5.98 -1.26 -7.10
CA GLY A 443 6.17 -1.28 -8.55
C GLY A 443 5.15 -0.42 -9.29
N SER A 444 3.87 -0.58 -8.93
CA SER A 444 2.78 0.21 -9.50
C SER A 444 2.89 1.70 -9.11
N VAL A 445 3.33 1.99 -7.88
CA VAL A 445 3.61 3.39 -7.47
C VAL A 445 4.76 3.99 -8.30
N ALA A 446 5.80 3.23 -8.63
CA ALA A 446 6.87 3.70 -9.52
C ALA A 446 6.33 4.04 -10.92
N GLU A 447 5.49 3.19 -11.50
CA GLU A 447 4.85 3.46 -12.80
C GLU A 447 4.03 4.75 -12.77
N PHE A 448 3.25 4.94 -11.70
CA PHE A 448 2.49 6.16 -11.50
C PHE A 448 3.40 7.40 -11.43
N LEU A 449 4.53 7.32 -10.72
CA LEU A 449 5.50 8.43 -10.66
C LEU A 449 6.15 8.68 -12.03
N ILE A 450 6.51 7.63 -12.77
CA ILE A 450 7.10 7.74 -14.12
C ILE A 450 6.11 8.35 -15.12
N GLN A 451 4.83 8.04 -14.97
CA GLN A 451 3.76 8.61 -15.81
C GLN A 451 3.52 10.09 -15.51
N GLU A 452 3.45 10.47 -14.23
CA GLU A 452 3.10 11.83 -13.81
C GLU A 452 4.31 12.79 -13.78
N GLN A 453 5.53 12.26 -13.73
CA GLN A 453 6.81 13.00 -13.75
C GLN A 453 6.87 14.21 -12.80
N PRO A 454 6.64 14.02 -11.47
CA PRO A 454 6.73 15.13 -10.51
C PRO A 454 8.14 15.74 -10.48
N ASP A 455 8.23 17.04 -10.24
CA ASP A 455 9.51 17.76 -10.13
C ASP A 455 10.34 17.32 -8.91
N TYR A 456 9.65 16.97 -7.82
CA TYR A 456 10.26 16.52 -6.57
C TYR A 456 9.43 15.41 -5.91
N ILE A 457 10.08 14.62 -5.07
CA ILE A 457 9.42 13.62 -4.22
C ILE A 457 9.73 13.95 -2.75
N ALA A 458 8.71 14.13 -1.92
CA ALA A 458 8.84 14.33 -0.48
C ALA A 458 8.13 13.20 0.25
N ASN A 459 8.92 12.21 0.69
CA ASN A 459 8.39 10.94 1.15
C ASN A 459 9.33 10.25 2.16
N TYR A 460 8.79 9.24 2.85
CA TYR A 460 9.55 8.21 3.53
C TYR A 460 10.37 7.41 2.51
N GLY A 461 11.68 7.33 2.73
CA GLY A 461 12.53 6.37 2.03
C GLY A 461 12.46 5.00 2.71
N VAL A 462 13.25 4.85 3.77
CA VAL A 462 13.35 3.60 4.55
C VAL A 462 12.38 3.61 5.75
N GLY A 463 11.82 2.45 6.11
CA GLY A 463 11.15 2.23 7.41
C GLY A 463 9.61 2.21 7.42
N HIS A 464 8.93 2.67 6.36
CA HIS A 464 7.46 2.75 6.31
C HIS A 464 6.72 1.39 6.27
N GLY A 465 7.38 0.33 5.78
CA GLY A 465 6.80 -1.02 5.69
C GLY A 465 5.88 -1.30 4.48
N TYR A 466 5.68 -0.32 3.58
CA TYR A 466 4.93 -0.48 2.32
C TYR A 466 5.84 -0.63 1.08
N GLY A 467 7.09 -1.02 1.29
CA GLY A 467 8.04 -1.19 0.19
C GLY A 467 8.54 0.12 -0.42
N LEU A 468 8.31 1.27 0.24
CA LEU A 468 8.85 2.57 -0.19
C LEU A 468 10.38 2.59 -0.30
N ARG A 469 11.07 1.71 0.44
CA ARG A 469 12.51 1.49 0.26
C ARG A 469 12.86 1.03 -1.16
N LEU A 470 12.03 0.20 -1.77
CA LEU A 470 12.28 -0.27 -3.14
C LEU A 470 12.27 0.90 -4.13
N LEU A 471 11.43 1.92 -3.89
CA LEU A 471 11.45 3.16 -4.67
C LEU A 471 12.70 3.98 -4.37
N ALA A 472 13.05 4.11 -3.08
CA ALA A 472 14.20 4.89 -2.63
C ALA A 472 15.56 4.33 -3.08
N ASP A 473 15.63 3.02 -3.32
CA ASP A 473 16.82 2.32 -3.82
C ASP A 473 16.98 2.44 -5.36
N THR A 474 16.23 3.33 -6.03
CA THR A 474 16.26 3.57 -7.50
C THR A 474 16.56 5.02 -7.85
N ASP A 475 16.81 5.29 -9.14
CA ASP A 475 17.10 6.63 -9.65
C ASP A 475 15.94 7.64 -9.49
N LEU A 476 14.71 7.17 -9.23
CA LEU A 476 13.58 8.03 -8.84
C LEU A 476 13.92 8.90 -7.62
N TYR A 477 14.81 8.41 -6.75
CA TYR A 477 15.20 9.05 -5.49
C TYR A 477 16.70 9.43 -5.49
N ALA A 478 17.36 9.49 -6.65
CA ALA A 478 18.81 9.65 -6.79
C ALA A 478 19.39 10.85 -6.03
N ASN A 479 18.74 12.02 -6.12
CA ASN A 479 19.27 13.27 -5.58
C ASN A 479 18.56 13.69 -4.29
N VAL A 480 19.15 13.37 -3.14
CA VAL A 480 18.65 13.83 -1.84
C VAL A 480 18.95 15.32 -1.67
N LEU A 481 17.92 16.15 -1.56
CA LEU A 481 18.04 17.60 -1.37
C LEU A 481 17.99 18.01 0.11
N ALA A 482 17.19 17.32 0.91
CA ALA A 482 17.06 17.58 2.34
C ALA A 482 16.56 16.35 3.11
N GLU A 483 17.07 16.15 4.32
CA GLU A 483 16.74 15.01 5.18
C GLU A 483 16.16 15.45 6.52
N PHE A 484 15.18 14.70 7.03
CA PHE A 484 14.41 15.03 8.23
C PHE A 484 14.29 13.81 9.17
N PRO A 485 15.40 13.33 9.77
CA PRO A 485 15.38 12.25 10.75
C PRO A 485 14.81 12.71 12.09
N VAL A 486 14.10 11.81 12.79
CA VAL A 486 13.48 12.06 14.09
C VAL A 486 13.64 10.84 15.00
N ASP A 487 13.98 11.03 16.27
CA ASP A 487 13.95 9.93 17.26
C ASP A 487 12.50 9.61 17.65
N LEU A 488 11.97 8.56 17.02
CA LEU A 488 10.57 8.18 17.11
C LEU A 488 10.38 7.07 18.15
N GLN A 489 9.47 7.31 19.10
CA GLN A 489 9.07 6.29 20.08
C GLN A 489 7.76 5.63 19.62
N PRO A 490 7.77 4.35 19.17
CA PRO A 490 6.60 3.76 18.49
C PRO A 490 5.31 3.70 19.33
N HIS A 491 5.44 3.65 20.66
CA HIS A 491 4.33 3.62 21.61
C HIS A 491 3.68 5.00 21.84
N LEU A 492 4.42 6.09 21.58
CA LEU A 492 3.91 7.46 21.65
C LEU A 492 3.41 7.95 20.29
N ASN A 493 4.00 7.46 19.21
CA ASN A 493 3.83 7.99 17.88
C ASN A 493 2.52 7.54 17.19
N VAL A 494 1.81 8.52 16.66
CA VAL A 494 0.72 8.41 15.68
C VAL A 494 0.80 9.47 14.58
N ALA A 495 1.79 10.37 14.64
CA ALA A 495 1.94 11.48 13.70
C ALA A 495 2.68 11.06 12.42
N LEU A 496 3.70 10.22 12.56
CA LEU A 496 4.58 9.82 11.47
C LEU A 496 4.49 8.31 11.23
N ALA A 497 4.82 7.86 10.04
CA ALA A 497 4.84 6.44 9.71
C ALA A 497 6.24 5.81 9.78
N ALA A 498 7.31 6.60 9.70
CA ALA A 498 8.68 6.20 10.00
C ALA A 498 9.49 7.35 10.64
N ASP A 499 10.70 7.05 11.11
CA ASP A 499 11.64 7.96 11.74
C ASP A 499 12.45 8.81 10.74
N TYR A 500 12.35 8.54 9.44
CA TYR A 500 13.08 9.25 8.40
C TYR A 500 12.19 9.59 7.20
N GLN A 501 12.24 10.85 6.78
CA GLN A 501 11.72 11.34 5.51
C GLN A 501 12.76 12.26 4.87
N ALA A 502 12.71 12.39 3.56
CA ALA A 502 13.56 13.31 2.82
C ALA A 502 12.84 13.86 1.59
N ILE A 503 13.47 14.87 0.99
CA ILE A 503 13.04 15.49 -0.25
C ILE A 503 14.08 15.14 -1.31
N TYR A 504 13.60 14.61 -2.42
CA TYR A 504 14.39 14.06 -3.51
C TYR A 504 14.05 14.77 -4.82
N GLN A 505 15.01 14.85 -5.71
CA GLN A 505 14.81 15.28 -7.09
C GLN A 505 15.08 14.11 -8.04
N PRO A 506 14.05 13.61 -8.76
CA PRO A 506 14.23 12.59 -9.78
C PRO A 506 15.11 13.10 -10.93
N ASP A 507 15.93 12.21 -11.50
CA ASP A 507 16.66 12.48 -12.76
C ASP A 507 15.86 11.95 -13.95
N TRP A 508 14.87 12.73 -14.41
CA TRP A 508 13.98 12.30 -15.49
C TRP A 508 14.68 12.11 -16.83
N GLU A 509 15.74 12.88 -17.09
CA GLU A 509 16.53 12.72 -18.32
C GLU A 509 17.20 11.34 -18.32
N LEU A 510 17.83 10.96 -17.21
CA LEU A 510 18.46 9.65 -17.06
C LEU A 510 17.43 8.52 -17.13
N ILE A 511 16.32 8.63 -16.40
CA ILE A 511 15.26 7.61 -16.33
C ILE A 511 14.65 7.38 -17.72
N LEU A 512 14.23 8.44 -18.41
CA LEU A 512 13.56 8.33 -19.72
C LEU A 512 14.52 7.91 -20.84
N ASN A 513 15.78 8.36 -20.80
CA ASN A 513 16.79 7.93 -21.77
C ASN A 513 17.10 6.42 -21.64
N ARG A 514 17.13 5.89 -20.41
CA ARG A 514 17.31 4.45 -20.17
C ARG A 514 16.12 3.62 -20.65
N VAL A 515 14.89 4.10 -20.43
CA VAL A 515 13.67 3.50 -21.00
C VAL A 515 13.74 3.43 -22.52
N THR A 516 14.31 4.44 -23.17
CA THR A 516 14.47 4.46 -24.64
C THR A 516 15.57 3.50 -25.11
N LEU A 517 16.70 3.40 -24.38
CA LEU A 517 17.78 2.45 -24.67
C LEU A 517 17.30 0.99 -24.63
N GLN A 518 16.33 0.64 -23.77
CA GLN A 518 15.71 -0.71 -23.73
C GLN A 518 15.18 -1.17 -25.09
N GLN A 519 14.64 -0.26 -25.91
CA GLN A 519 14.14 -0.57 -27.27
C GLN A 519 15.26 -0.94 -28.24
N THR A 520 16.51 -0.64 -27.90
CA THR A 520 17.69 -0.79 -28.77
C THR A 520 18.57 -1.97 -28.36
N VAL A 521 18.46 -2.46 -27.12
CA VAL A 521 19.32 -3.52 -26.54
C VAL A 521 18.91 -4.93 -26.99
N ALA A 522 17.72 -5.06 -27.56
CA ALA A 522 17.20 -6.29 -28.12
C ALA A 522 17.88 -6.54 -29.49
N ASN A 523 19.02 -7.25 -29.52
CA ASN A 523 19.71 -7.72 -30.73
C ASN A 523 18.86 -8.74 -31.52
N PHE A 524 17.67 -8.34 -31.92
CA PHE A 524 16.82 -9.10 -32.83
C PHE A 524 16.96 -8.49 -34.23
N PRO A 525 16.72 -9.27 -35.28
CA PRO A 525 17.05 -8.87 -36.65
C PRO A 525 16.52 -7.46 -36.94
N THR A 526 17.28 -6.68 -37.70
CA THR A 526 16.96 -5.28 -38.08
C THR A 526 15.60 -5.09 -38.75
N ASP A 527 14.91 -6.19 -39.06
CA ASP A 527 13.62 -6.26 -39.73
C ASP A 527 12.43 -6.39 -38.76
N PHE A 528 12.65 -6.39 -37.44
CA PHE A 528 11.59 -6.42 -36.43
C PHE A 528 11.18 -5.02 -35.97
N THR A 529 9.87 -4.75 -35.96
CA THR A 529 9.28 -3.48 -35.50
C THR A 529 8.45 -3.72 -34.25
N GLN A 530 8.63 -2.91 -33.20
CA GLN A 530 7.84 -3.01 -31.97
C GLN A 530 6.38 -2.60 -32.24
N ILE A 531 5.43 -3.44 -31.86
CA ILE A 531 3.99 -3.20 -32.01
C ILE A 531 3.27 -2.97 -30.68
N ALA A 532 3.81 -3.48 -29.57
CA ALA A 532 3.24 -3.28 -28.24
C ALA A 532 4.31 -3.40 -27.13
N ALA A 533 4.02 -2.79 -25.98
CA ALA A 533 4.71 -3.03 -24.72
C ALA A 533 3.67 -3.13 -23.59
N TYR A 534 3.85 -4.08 -22.69
CA TYR A 534 2.96 -4.32 -21.56
C TYR A 534 3.74 -4.15 -20.26
N ALA A 535 3.31 -3.20 -19.44
CA ALA A 535 3.84 -2.96 -18.11
C ALA A 535 3.11 -3.85 -17.09
N VAL A 536 3.84 -4.77 -16.46
CA VAL A 536 3.21 -5.81 -15.61
C VAL A 536 2.73 -5.24 -14.28
N ALA A 537 3.35 -4.18 -13.74
CA ALA A 537 2.91 -3.60 -12.47
C ALA A 537 1.67 -2.69 -12.60
N ASP A 538 1.15 -2.48 -13.81
CA ASP A 538 -0.02 -1.64 -14.05
C ASP A 538 -1.26 -2.27 -13.35
N PRO A 539 -2.15 -1.48 -12.73
CA PRO A 539 -3.34 -2.00 -12.08
C PRO A 539 -4.31 -2.75 -13.02
N SER A 540 -4.26 -2.51 -14.33
CA SER A 540 -5.09 -3.16 -15.35
C SER A 540 -4.57 -4.51 -15.83
N HIS A 541 -3.32 -4.86 -15.51
CA HIS A 541 -2.70 -6.11 -15.92
C HIS A 541 -3.38 -7.33 -15.28
N ILE A 542 -3.59 -8.38 -16.06
CA ILE A 542 -4.29 -9.60 -15.62
C ILE A 542 -3.27 -10.68 -15.26
N TRP A 543 -3.26 -11.06 -13.98
CA TRP A 543 -2.30 -12.04 -13.44
C TRP A 543 -2.89 -12.88 -12.30
N SER A 544 -2.21 -13.97 -11.97
CA SER A 544 -2.51 -14.82 -10.83
C SER A 544 -1.24 -15.23 -10.08
N ARG A 545 -1.38 -15.48 -8.78
CA ARG A 545 -0.30 -15.91 -7.89
C ARG A 545 -0.83 -16.91 -6.87
N SER A 546 -0.01 -17.89 -6.51
CA SER A 546 -0.25 -18.76 -5.37
C SER A 546 -0.19 -17.97 -4.04
N ALA A 547 -0.95 -18.41 -3.04
CA ALA A 547 -1.11 -17.70 -1.77
C ALA A 547 0.15 -17.73 -0.88
N ASP A 548 1.07 -18.68 -1.11
CA ASP A 548 2.14 -19.00 -0.16
C ASP A 548 3.38 -18.09 -0.23
N VAL A 549 3.45 -17.17 -1.20
CA VAL A 549 4.62 -16.29 -1.38
C VAL A 549 4.42 -14.97 -0.64
N MET A 550 5.20 -14.72 0.42
CA MET A 550 5.20 -13.40 1.09
C MET A 550 6.02 -12.37 0.30
N ALA A 551 5.37 -11.70 -0.66
CA ALA A 551 5.94 -10.60 -1.43
C ALA A 551 4.90 -9.49 -1.68
N PHE A 552 5.38 -8.27 -1.96
CA PHE A 552 4.53 -7.19 -2.43
C PHE A 552 3.81 -7.57 -3.73
N PRO A 553 2.65 -6.98 -4.04
CA PRO A 553 1.88 -7.36 -5.23
C PRO A 553 2.52 -6.88 -6.53
N SER A 554 3.38 -5.87 -6.44
CA SER A 554 4.33 -5.42 -7.46
C SER A 554 5.58 -4.89 -6.77
N VAL A 555 6.69 -4.89 -7.50
CA VAL A 555 8.01 -4.42 -7.06
C VAL A 555 8.61 -3.50 -8.11
N VAL A 556 9.52 -2.63 -7.69
CA VAL A 556 10.39 -1.86 -8.58
C VAL A 556 11.82 -2.24 -8.23
N GLN A 557 12.64 -2.45 -9.25
CA GLN A 557 14.05 -2.77 -9.11
C GLN A 557 14.85 -2.06 -10.19
N GLN A 558 16.11 -1.80 -9.88
CA GLN A 558 17.07 -1.24 -10.83
C GLN A 558 18.30 -2.13 -10.82
N PHE A 559 18.51 -2.83 -11.93
CA PHE A 559 19.59 -3.80 -12.08
C PHE A 559 20.42 -3.53 -13.34
N THR A 560 21.65 -4.02 -13.30
CA THR A 560 22.47 -4.13 -14.49
C THR A 560 21.93 -5.19 -15.43
N CYS A 561 21.87 -4.87 -16.72
CA CYS A 561 21.63 -5.82 -17.79
C CYS A 561 22.73 -6.89 -17.79
N ALA A 562 22.40 -8.14 -18.11
CA ALA A 562 23.38 -9.21 -18.12
C ALA A 562 24.47 -8.99 -19.19
N ASP A 563 25.71 -9.39 -18.88
CA ASP A 563 26.94 -9.17 -19.70
C ASP A 563 26.88 -9.72 -21.14
N TYR A 564 25.86 -10.50 -21.48
CA TYR A 564 25.62 -11.05 -22.80
C TYR A 564 24.83 -10.14 -23.76
N LEU A 565 24.43 -8.96 -23.29
CA LEU A 565 23.87 -7.88 -24.10
C LEU A 565 24.97 -6.85 -24.39
N LEU A 566 25.06 -6.35 -25.62
CA LEU A 566 26.22 -5.59 -26.17
C LEU A 566 26.57 -4.27 -25.46
N ALA A 567 25.77 -3.80 -24.50
CA ALA A 567 26.05 -2.59 -23.73
C ALA A 567 25.67 -2.77 -22.26
N PRO A 568 26.53 -2.35 -21.30
CA PRO A 568 26.13 -2.25 -19.91
C PRO A 568 25.03 -1.19 -19.79
N CYS A 569 23.82 -1.64 -19.46
CA CYS A 569 22.72 -0.78 -19.03
C CYS A 569 22.42 -1.01 -17.55
N ASP A 570 22.09 0.07 -16.84
CA ASP A 570 21.50 0.03 -15.51
C ASP A 570 20.04 0.47 -15.66
N ASP A 571 19.12 -0.45 -15.40
CA ASP A 571 17.76 -0.34 -15.90
C ASP A 571 16.72 -0.50 -14.81
N LEU A 572 15.85 0.51 -14.69
CA LEU A 572 14.75 0.56 -13.74
C LEU A 572 13.53 -0.10 -14.37
N GLN A 573 13.03 -1.15 -13.72
CA GLN A 573 11.86 -1.90 -14.15
C GLN A 573 10.86 -2.07 -13.01
N THR A 574 9.60 -2.09 -13.38
CA THR A 574 8.46 -2.38 -12.50
C THR A 574 7.88 -3.72 -12.88
N GLY A 575 7.57 -4.55 -11.89
CA GLY A 575 7.19 -5.93 -12.13
C GLY A 575 6.37 -6.54 -11.02
N ARG A 576 6.01 -7.82 -11.18
CA ARG A 576 5.23 -8.60 -10.23
C ARG A 576 5.79 -10.01 -10.12
N PHE A 577 5.68 -10.58 -8.93
CA PHE A 577 5.82 -12.02 -8.77
C PHE A 577 4.51 -12.70 -9.16
N VAL A 578 4.53 -13.50 -10.23
CA VAL A 578 3.35 -14.15 -10.81
C VAL A 578 3.58 -15.64 -11.02
N ASN A 579 2.50 -16.43 -10.98
CA ASN A 579 2.49 -17.81 -11.47
C ASN A 579 1.90 -17.91 -12.88
N SER A 580 0.96 -17.03 -13.20
CA SER A 580 0.50 -16.85 -14.57
C SER A 580 0.07 -15.42 -14.85
N GLU A 581 0.13 -15.04 -16.12
CA GLU A 581 -0.33 -13.73 -16.60
C GLU A 581 -0.87 -13.82 -18.03
N GLN A 582 -1.67 -12.82 -18.41
CA GLN A 582 -2.37 -12.77 -19.69
C GLN A 582 -2.12 -11.43 -20.39
N LEU A 583 -1.61 -11.49 -21.62
CA LEU A 583 -1.39 -10.34 -22.49
C LEU A 583 -2.43 -10.38 -23.62
N THR A 584 -3.33 -9.40 -23.66
CA THR A 584 -4.28 -9.28 -24.78
C THR A 584 -3.62 -8.56 -25.94
N VAL A 585 -3.62 -9.21 -27.11
CA VAL A 585 -2.96 -8.71 -28.33
C VAL A 585 -4.01 -8.46 -29.40
N ASP A 586 -3.90 -7.30 -30.07
CA ASP A 586 -4.66 -6.97 -31.28
C ASP A 586 -3.96 -7.57 -32.50
N SER A 587 -4.66 -8.40 -33.26
CA SER A 587 -4.09 -9.08 -34.42
C SER A 587 -3.96 -8.18 -35.65
N SER A 588 -4.62 -7.01 -35.66
CA SER A 588 -4.64 -6.12 -36.83
C SER A 588 -3.29 -5.56 -37.23
N ALA A 589 -2.33 -5.51 -36.30
CA ALA A 589 -0.97 -5.04 -36.51
C ALA A 589 0.04 -6.17 -36.83
N ILE A 590 -0.42 -7.41 -36.96
CA ILE A 590 0.42 -8.60 -37.15
C ILE A 590 0.23 -9.11 -38.59
N ASP A 591 1.27 -8.97 -39.42
CA ASP A 591 1.32 -9.46 -40.80
C ASP A 591 2.48 -10.44 -41.06
N SER A 592 3.32 -10.66 -40.06
CA SER A 592 4.52 -11.48 -40.09
C SER A 592 4.73 -12.16 -38.73
N ASP A 593 5.83 -12.88 -38.56
CA ASP A 593 6.11 -13.56 -37.29
C ASP A 593 6.15 -12.56 -36.13
N VAL A 594 5.78 -13.03 -34.95
CA VAL A 594 5.77 -12.23 -33.73
C VAL A 594 6.91 -12.68 -32.84
N LEU A 595 7.67 -11.73 -32.33
CA LEU A 595 8.69 -11.97 -31.31
C LEU A 595 8.23 -11.34 -30.00
N LEU A 596 7.95 -12.20 -29.02
CA LEU A 596 7.72 -11.80 -27.65
C LEU A 596 9.06 -11.77 -26.91
N VAL A 597 9.45 -10.61 -26.38
CA VAL A 597 10.60 -10.47 -25.49
C VAL A 597 10.08 -10.21 -24.09
N THR A 598 10.35 -11.12 -23.18
CA THR A 598 9.89 -11.04 -21.79
C THR A 598 11.07 -10.77 -20.87
N ARG A 599 11.07 -9.60 -20.21
CA ARG A 599 12.04 -9.28 -19.18
C ARG A 599 11.63 -9.89 -17.86
N VAL A 600 12.53 -10.66 -17.27
CA VAL A 600 12.33 -11.35 -16.00
C VAL A 600 13.50 -11.15 -15.06
N HIS A 601 13.22 -11.40 -13.79
CA HIS A 601 14.22 -11.74 -12.79
C HIS A 601 13.71 -12.96 -12.01
N ALA A 602 14.55 -13.97 -11.84
CA ALA A 602 14.15 -15.20 -11.16
C ALA A 602 15.09 -15.47 -9.98
N GLN A 603 14.50 -15.66 -8.80
CA GLN A 603 15.25 -16.06 -7.60
C GLN A 603 15.53 -17.57 -7.56
N GLN A 604 14.73 -18.36 -8.29
CA GLN A 604 14.82 -19.81 -8.38
C GLN A 604 14.71 -20.22 -9.84
N ALA A 605 15.46 -21.25 -10.22
CA ALA A 605 15.43 -21.77 -11.57
C ALA A 605 14.06 -22.41 -11.86
N SER A 606 13.52 -22.14 -13.04
CA SER A 606 12.19 -22.61 -13.44
C SER A 606 12.04 -22.69 -14.96
N GLN A 607 10.82 -22.99 -15.40
CA GLN A 607 10.41 -22.90 -16.79
C GLN A 607 9.28 -21.88 -16.96
N LEU A 608 9.34 -21.16 -18.07
CA LEU A 608 8.32 -20.24 -18.54
C LEU A 608 7.64 -20.86 -19.75
N GLU A 609 6.38 -21.23 -19.56
CA GLU A 609 5.54 -21.82 -20.59
C GLU A 609 4.75 -20.73 -21.30
N VAL A 610 4.85 -20.67 -22.63
CA VAL A 610 4.16 -19.69 -23.47
C VAL A 610 3.03 -20.36 -24.24
N TRP A 611 1.81 -19.88 -24.03
CA TRP A 611 0.59 -20.39 -24.64
C TRP A 611 -0.13 -19.28 -25.40
N ILE A 612 -0.82 -19.64 -26.48
CA ILE A 612 -1.75 -18.78 -27.19
C ILE A 612 -3.17 -19.30 -26.98
N ASN A 613 -4.05 -18.39 -26.55
CA ASN A 613 -5.47 -18.64 -26.34
C ASN A 613 -6.30 -17.71 -27.23
N ALA A 614 -7.31 -18.26 -27.90
CA ALA A 614 -8.32 -17.47 -28.61
C ALA A 614 -9.74 -17.90 -28.18
N PRO A 615 -10.75 -17.01 -28.24
CA PRO A 615 -12.09 -17.29 -27.75
C PRO A 615 -12.74 -18.57 -28.31
N ASP A 616 -12.40 -18.93 -29.56
CA ASP A 616 -13.00 -20.05 -30.29
C ASP A 616 -11.99 -21.16 -30.66
N ALA A 617 -10.79 -21.15 -30.08
CA ALA A 617 -9.73 -22.14 -30.34
C ALA A 617 -9.27 -22.85 -29.06
N GLN A 618 -8.69 -24.05 -29.21
CA GLN A 618 -8.02 -24.71 -28.08
C GLN A 618 -6.71 -23.97 -27.77
N PRO A 619 -6.30 -23.91 -26.48
CA PRO A 619 -4.99 -23.40 -26.09
C PRO A 619 -3.87 -24.09 -26.87
N GLN A 620 -3.04 -23.31 -27.56
CA GLN A 620 -1.88 -23.79 -28.29
C GLN A 620 -0.61 -23.51 -27.48
N HIS A 621 0.17 -24.56 -27.24
CA HIS A 621 1.52 -24.42 -26.67
C HIS A 621 2.48 -23.92 -27.74
N ILE A 622 3.30 -22.92 -27.41
CA ILE A 622 4.26 -22.31 -28.34
C ILE A 622 5.69 -22.68 -27.98
N ALA A 623 6.08 -22.47 -26.72
CA ALA A 623 7.44 -22.69 -26.29
C ALA A 623 7.54 -22.90 -24.78
N SER A 624 8.53 -23.69 -24.38
CA SER A 624 9.01 -23.80 -23.00
C SER A 624 10.37 -23.11 -22.92
N ARG A 625 10.47 -22.03 -22.14
CA ARG A 625 11.70 -21.25 -21.97
C ARG A 625 12.32 -21.48 -20.60
N SER A 626 13.64 -21.40 -20.53
CA SER A 626 14.40 -21.56 -19.28
C SER A 626 14.42 -20.25 -18.51
N LEU A 627 14.08 -20.29 -17.22
CA LEU A 627 14.20 -19.17 -16.28
C LEU A 627 15.38 -19.44 -15.34
N PRO A 628 16.61 -19.01 -15.66
CA PRO A 628 17.75 -19.25 -14.79
C PRO A 628 17.70 -18.34 -13.55
N ALA A 629 18.18 -18.86 -12.42
CA ALA A 629 18.32 -18.08 -11.18
C ALA A 629 19.59 -17.22 -11.22
N ILE A 630 19.50 -16.00 -11.77
CA ILE A 630 20.63 -15.07 -11.85
C ILE A 630 20.31 -13.81 -11.03
N PRO A 631 20.74 -13.73 -9.76
CA PRO A 631 20.42 -12.60 -8.89
C PRO A 631 20.99 -11.28 -9.41
N GLY A 632 20.19 -10.20 -9.33
CA GLY A 632 20.64 -8.82 -9.57
C GLY A 632 20.94 -8.50 -11.04
N ARG A 633 20.43 -9.31 -11.97
CA ARG A 633 20.59 -9.10 -13.41
C ARG A 633 19.28 -9.28 -14.15
N TRP A 634 19.04 -8.40 -15.11
CA TRP A 634 17.93 -8.57 -16.04
C TRP A 634 18.19 -9.70 -17.03
N GLN A 635 17.13 -10.42 -17.35
CA GLN A 635 17.15 -11.46 -18.36
C GLN A 635 16.02 -11.19 -19.35
N ASP A 636 16.37 -11.10 -20.62
CA ASP A 636 15.41 -10.94 -21.70
C ASP A 636 15.26 -12.27 -22.41
N ILE A 637 14.05 -12.84 -22.35
CA ILE A 637 13.75 -14.16 -22.90
C ILE A 637 12.96 -13.97 -24.19
N PRO A 638 13.55 -14.24 -25.36
CA PRO A 638 12.84 -14.19 -26.63
C PRO A 638 11.99 -15.45 -26.84
N THR A 639 10.78 -15.26 -27.35
CA THR A 639 9.90 -16.31 -27.81
C THR A 639 9.34 -15.95 -29.17
N LEU A 640 9.78 -16.69 -30.18
CA LEU A 640 9.20 -16.61 -31.52
C LEU A 640 7.82 -17.28 -31.53
N ILE A 641 6.84 -16.54 -32.00
CA ILE A 641 5.48 -16.97 -32.31
C ILE A 641 5.36 -16.90 -33.84
N PRO A 642 5.46 -18.04 -34.53
CA PRO A 642 5.26 -18.11 -35.97
C PRO A 642 3.89 -17.57 -36.40
N LEU A 643 3.81 -16.93 -37.57
CA LEU A 643 2.55 -16.37 -38.08
C LEU A 643 1.42 -17.40 -38.18
N ASP A 644 1.73 -18.66 -38.46
CA ASP A 644 0.74 -19.75 -38.54
C ASP A 644 0.16 -20.16 -37.17
N ALA A 645 0.83 -19.81 -36.07
CA ALA A 645 0.31 -19.97 -34.71
C ALA A 645 -0.56 -18.77 -34.25
N VAL A 646 -0.60 -17.68 -35.01
CA VAL A 646 -1.44 -16.52 -34.72
C VAL A 646 -2.89 -16.84 -35.10
N PRO A 647 -3.86 -16.80 -34.16
CA PRO A 647 -5.24 -17.14 -34.45
C PRO A 647 -5.92 -16.14 -35.38
N ASP A 648 -6.81 -16.62 -36.26
CA ASP A 648 -7.69 -15.78 -37.08
C ASP A 648 -8.85 -15.20 -36.23
N ALA A 649 -8.49 -14.30 -35.32
CA ALA A 649 -9.39 -13.60 -34.42
C ALA A 649 -8.96 -12.14 -34.29
N ALA A 650 -9.90 -11.23 -34.04
CA ALA A 650 -9.58 -9.80 -33.86
C ALA A 650 -8.64 -9.54 -32.68
N THR A 651 -8.73 -10.36 -31.63
CA THR A 651 -7.84 -10.34 -30.48
C THR A 651 -7.58 -11.76 -30.01
N PHE A 652 -6.35 -12.03 -29.55
CA PHE A 652 -5.99 -13.26 -28.86
C PHE A 652 -5.19 -12.93 -27.59
N THR A 653 -5.01 -13.92 -26.73
CA THR A 653 -4.28 -13.76 -25.49
C THR A 653 -3.03 -14.62 -25.50
N ILE A 654 -1.88 -14.03 -25.19
CA ILE A 654 -0.68 -14.78 -24.84
C ILE A 654 -0.74 -15.03 -23.34
N GLU A 655 -0.71 -16.29 -22.94
CA GLU A 655 -0.67 -16.68 -21.53
C GLU A 655 0.70 -17.24 -21.18
N LEU A 656 1.32 -16.64 -20.17
CA LEU A 656 2.61 -17.05 -19.63
C LEU A 656 2.38 -17.78 -18.31
N ARG A 657 3.04 -18.92 -18.10
CA ARG A 657 2.87 -19.74 -16.90
C ARG A 657 4.21 -20.23 -16.36
N SER A 658 4.31 -20.32 -15.03
CA SER A 658 5.42 -20.97 -14.34
C SER A 658 4.93 -21.67 -13.07
N ASP A 659 5.32 -22.93 -12.90
CA ASP A 659 4.90 -23.77 -11.77
C ASP A 659 5.38 -23.22 -10.43
N THR A 660 6.64 -22.74 -10.38
CA THR A 660 7.23 -22.13 -9.17
C THR A 660 6.92 -20.65 -9.06
N GLY A 661 6.47 -20.01 -10.15
CA GLY A 661 6.33 -18.58 -10.29
C GLY A 661 7.67 -17.88 -10.62
N TYR A 662 7.57 -16.64 -11.10
CA TYR A 662 8.69 -15.81 -11.54
C TYR A 662 8.37 -14.32 -11.36
N GLU A 663 9.38 -13.46 -11.35
CA GLU A 663 9.18 -12.01 -11.34
C GLU A 663 9.16 -11.51 -12.80
N ALA A 664 7.95 -11.20 -13.28
CA ALA A 664 7.68 -10.63 -14.59
C ALA A 664 7.75 -9.11 -14.54
N TYR A 665 8.36 -8.47 -15.53
CA TYR A 665 8.54 -7.01 -15.56
C TYR A 665 7.90 -6.36 -16.78
N THR A 666 8.57 -6.39 -17.93
CA THR A 666 8.03 -5.80 -19.17
C THR A 666 8.00 -6.86 -20.26
N HIS A 667 6.92 -6.87 -21.02
CA HIS A 667 6.80 -7.66 -22.24
C HIS A 667 6.77 -6.74 -23.45
N TRP A 668 7.65 -6.98 -24.42
CA TRP A 668 7.63 -6.30 -25.70
C TRP A 668 7.21 -7.27 -26.79
N LEU A 669 6.32 -6.81 -27.66
CA LEU A 669 5.95 -7.51 -28.88
C LEU A 669 6.55 -6.79 -30.07
N TYR A 670 7.24 -7.55 -30.91
CA TYR A 670 7.76 -7.12 -32.19
C TYR A 670 7.14 -7.97 -33.30
N THR A 671 6.97 -7.40 -34.49
CA THR A 671 6.59 -8.14 -35.70
C THR A 671 7.68 -7.99 -36.75
N GLY A 672 8.00 -9.07 -37.46
CA GLY A 672 9.04 -9.10 -38.47
C GLY A 672 9.18 -10.48 -39.09
N THR A 673 9.98 -10.59 -40.15
CA THR A 673 10.25 -11.88 -40.79
C THR A 673 11.42 -12.56 -40.10
N TYR A 674 11.20 -13.71 -39.47
CA TYR A 674 12.29 -14.50 -38.91
C TYR A 674 12.74 -15.58 -39.90
N ALA A 675 13.81 -15.31 -40.64
CA ALA A 675 14.37 -16.32 -41.53
C ALA A 675 15.06 -17.41 -40.69
N GLN A 676 14.50 -18.62 -40.67
CA GLN A 676 15.23 -19.79 -40.16
C GLN A 676 16.22 -20.26 -41.24
N PRO A 677 17.54 -20.05 -41.07
CA PRO A 677 18.50 -20.60 -42.01
C PRO A 677 18.41 -22.13 -41.93
N ALA A 678 18.46 -22.79 -43.09
CA ALA A 678 18.52 -24.25 -43.15
C ALA A 678 19.73 -24.74 -42.35
N GLY A 679 19.51 -25.67 -41.41
CA GLY A 679 20.59 -26.28 -40.66
C GLY A 679 21.63 -26.92 -41.59
N PRO A 680 22.93 -26.87 -41.23
CA PRO A 680 23.98 -27.48 -42.04
C PRO A 680 23.78 -28.99 -42.17
N SER A 681 24.19 -29.57 -43.30
CA SER A 681 23.99 -30.99 -43.58
C SER A 681 24.85 -31.94 -42.72
N SER A 682 25.88 -31.42 -42.05
CA SER A 682 26.85 -32.20 -41.25
C SER A 682 27.47 -31.33 -40.15
N PRO A 683 26.90 -31.31 -38.94
CA PRO A 683 27.51 -30.64 -37.78
C PRO A 683 28.71 -31.43 -37.24
N GLU A 684 29.69 -30.74 -36.66
CA GLU A 684 30.86 -31.36 -36.02
C GLU A 684 30.52 -32.04 -34.68
N ALA A 685 29.57 -31.48 -33.93
CA ALA A 685 29.06 -32.09 -32.69
C ALA A 685 27.58 -31.79 -32.49
N THR A 686 26.82 -32.79 -32.03
CA THR A 686 25.37 -32.68 -31.77
C THR A 686 25.06 -32.93 -30.30
N TYR A 687 24.09 -32.18 -29.76
CA TYR A 687 23.66 -32.27 -28.38
C TYR A 687 22.14 -32.45 -28.32
N GLN A 688 21.63 -33.06 -27.23
CA GLN A 688 20.20 -33.28 -27.01
C GLN A 688 19.47 -33.87 -28.23
N ASP A 689 19.97 -34.99 -28.76
CA ASP A 689 19.41 -35.66 -29.94
C ASP A 689 19.30 -34.75 -31.19
N GLY A 690 20.18 -33.76 -31.31
CA GLY A 690 20.24 -32.82 -32.43
C GLY A 690 19.44 -31.53 -32.23
N ALA A 691 18.89 -31.28 -31.04
CA ALA A 691 18.19 -30.02 -30.74
C ALA A 691 19.10 -28.79 -30.84
N PHE A 692 20.40 -28.96 -30.56
CA PHE A 692 21.42 -27.98 -30.92
C PHE A 692 22.74 -28.65 -31.29
N SER A 693 23.54 -27.99 -32.12
CA SER A 693 24.76 -28.55 -32.70
C SER A 693 25.83 -27.49 -32.91
N MET A 694 27.09 -27.87 -32.71
CA MET A 694 28.26 -27.11 -33.12
C MET A 694 28.53 -27.43 -34.59
N VAL A 695 28.52 -26.39 -35.42
CA VAL A 695 28.66 -26.48 -36.88
C VAL A 695 30.10 -26.33 -37.32
N ASP A 696 30.79 -25.37 -36.71
CA ASP A 696 32.19 -25.06 -36.96
C ASP A 696 32.78 -24.46 -35.69
N VAL A 697 34.07 -24.68 -35.47
CA VAL A 697 34.84 -24.05 -34.41
C VAL A 697 36.20 -23.58 -34.92
N THR A 698 36.51 -22.32 -34.64
CA THR A 698 37.77 -21.67 -35.04
C THR A 698 38.48 -21.12 -33.81
N THR A 699 39.79 -21.35 -33.74
CA THR A 699 40.64 -20.85 -32.65
C THR A 699 41.63 -19.83 -33.20
N GLU A 700 41.70 -18.66 -32.56
CA GLU A 700 42.67 -17.62 -32.86
C GLU A 700 43.42 -17.24 -31.58
N GLN A 701 44.74 -17.43 -31.59
CA GLN A 701 45.58 -17.15 -30.43
C GLN A 701 46.36 -15.84 -30.61
N ALA A 702 46.22 -14.94 -29.65
CA ALA A 702 47.08 -13.79 -29.43
C ALA A 702 48.05 -14.06 -28.27
N SER A 703 48.99 -13.14 -28.01
CA SER A 703 50.07 -13.35 -27.02
C SER A 703 49.59 -13.68 -25.60
N ASP A 704 48.42 -13.18 -25.19
CA ASP A 704 47.86 -13.31 -23.84
C ASP A 704 46.40 -13.76 -23.83
N GLN A 705 45.81 -14.07 -24.98
CA GLN A 705 44.41 -14.46 -25.11
C GLN A 705 44.19 -15.51 -26.19
N LEU A 706 43.29 -16.45 -25.92
CA LEU A 706 42.76 -17.39 -26.90
C LEU A 706 41.31 -17.02 -27.20
N ALA A 707 41.02 -16.62 -28.44
CA ALA A 707 39.68 -16.46 -28.96
C ALA A 707 39.21 -17.80 -29.53
N VAL A 708 38.09 -18.33 -29.03
CA VAL A 708 37.45 -19.52 -29.58
C VAL A 708 36.08 -19.11 -30.11
N THR A 709 35.89 -19.24 -31.42
CA THR A 709 34.67 -18.83 -32.11
C THR A 709 33.91 -20.06 -32.60
N PHE A 710 32.64 -20.13 -32.24
CA PHE A 710 31.75 -21.24 -32.50
C PHE A 710 30.59 -20.78 -33.39
N ASP A 711 30.27 -21.55 -34.41
CA ASP A 711 29.01 -21.42 -35.14
C ASP A 711 28.05 -22.52 -34.64
N TRP A 712 26.90 -22.13 -34.08
CA TRP A 712 25.89 -23.05 -33.54
C TRP A 712 24.65 -23.08 -34.42
N ALA A 713 24.04 -24.26 -34.54
CA ALA A 713 22.71 -24.47 -35.10
C ALA A 713 21.75 -24.94 -34.00
N THR A 714 20.54 -24.41 -33.97
CA THR A 714 19.50 -24.77 -32.99
C THR A 714 18.16 -25.06 -33.66
N THR A 715 17.37 -25.95 -33.05
CA THR A 715 15.98 -26.23 -33.40
C THR A 715 15.02 -25.69 -32.34
N PRO A 716 13.70 -25.64 -32.60
CA PRO A 716 12.71 -25.25 -31.59
C PRO A 716 12.63 -26.17 -30.37
N ASP A 717 13.17 -27.39 -30.44
CA ASP A 717 13.11 -28.39 -29.37
C ASP A 717 14.21 -28.23 -28.31
N VAL A 718 15.09 -27.24 -28.49
CA VAL A 718 16.18 -26.97 -27.56
C VAL A 718 15.66 -26.57 -26.18
N SER A 719 16.26 -27.12 -25.12
CA SER A 719 15.80 -26.87 -23.75
C SER A 719 16.95 -26.90 -22.73
N GLY A 720 16.67 -26.40 -21.54
CA GLY A 720 17.56 -26.52 -20.38
C GLY A 720 18.33 -25.25 -20.03
N ASP A 721 18.57 -25.10 -18.73
CA ASP A 721 19.40 -24.03 -18.17
C ASP A 721 20.87 -24.42 -18.26
N LEU A 722 21.45 -24.35 -19.46
CA LEU A 722 22.82 -24.83 -19.69
C LEU A 722 23.82 -23.67 -19.75
N ARG A 723 24.88 -23.78 -18.95
CA ARG A 723 26.09 -22.95 -19.02
C ARG A 723 27.14 -23.63 -19.89
N PHE A 724 27.92 -22.81 -20.60
CA PHE A 724 28.99 -23.25 -21.47
C PHE A 724 30.35 -23.02 -20.79
N PHE A 725 31.30 -23.92 -21.04
CA PHE A 725 32.67 -23.75 -20.61
C PHE A 725 33.67 -23.99 -21.74
N VAL A 726 34.78 -23.26 -21.67
CA VAL A 726 35.97 -23.44 -22.50
C VAL A 726 37.17 -23.55 -21.57
N HIS A 727 37.78 -24.72 -21.52
CA HIS A 727 38.81 -25.08 -20.55
C HIS A 727 40.10 -25.50 -21.24
N LEU A 728 41.22 -25.07 -20.68
CA LEU A 728 42.56 -25.54 -21.02
C LEU A 728 43.10 -26.41 -19.89
N TYR A 729 43.58 -27.60 -20.24
CA TYR A 729 44.10 -28.58 -19.28
C TYR A 729 45.56 -28.91 -19.58
N ASP A 730 46.37 -28.98 -18.54
CA ASP A 730 47.70 -29.63 -18.58
C ASP A 730 47.55 -31.16 -18.40
N ASP A 731 46.69 -31.57 -17.46
CA ASP A 731 46.22 -32.94 -17.27
C ASP A 731 44.69 -32.94 -17.17
N LEU A 732 44.02 -33.73 -18.01
CA LEU A 732 42.55 -33.85 -18.04
C LEU A 732 41.94 -34.38 -16.73
N ASN A 733 42.76 -34.94 -15.83
CA ASN A 733 42.33 -35.39 -14.50
C ASN A 733 42.53 -34.34 -13.40
N GLN A 734 43.08 -33.17 -13.73
CA GLN A 734 43.27 -32.03 -12.84
C GLN A 734 42.29 -30.90 -13.21
N PRO A 735 42.09 -29.90 -12.33
CA PRO A 735 41.38 -28.67 -12.69
C PRO A 735 42.03 -27.96 -13.89
N PRO A 736 41.26 -27.22 -14.70
CA PRO A 736 41.81 -26.49 -15.84
C PRO A 736 42.81 -25.41 -15.37
N VAL A 737 43.86 -25.22 -16.16
CA VAL A 737 44.91 -24.23 -15.90
C VAL A 737 44.54 -22.84 -16.41
N ALA A 738 43.62 -22.75 -17.36
CA ALA A 738 42.92 -21.53 -17.77
C ALA A 738 41.50 -21.91 -18.22
N GLN A 739 40.53 -21.04 -17.97
CA GLN A 739 39.13 -21.35 -18.22
C GLN A 739 38.29 -20.11 -18.49
N TRP A 740 37.16 -20.32 -19.16
CA TRP A 740 36.01 -19.43 -19.20
C TRP A 740 34.75 -20.25 -18.91
N ASP A 741 33.89 -19.76 -18.02
CA ASP A 741 32.64 -20.40 -17.61
C ASP A 741 31.50 -19.37 -17.58
N GLY A 742 30.45 -19.56 -18.38
CA GLY A 742 29.46 -18.50 -18.59
C GLY A 742 28.18 -18.96 -19.27
N TYR A 743 27.22 -18.04 -19.35
CA TYR A 743 26.21 -18.10 -20.39
C TYR A 743 26.78 -17.43 -21.63
N LEU A 744 26.57 -18.05 -22.79
CA LEU A 744 26.86 -17.41 -24.07
C LEU A 744 25.88 -16.24 -24.31
N PRO A 745 26.16 -15.37 -25.31
CA PRO A 745 25.22 -14.35 -25.78
C PRO A 745 23.75 -14.84 -25.83
N GLY A 746 22.78 -14.08 -25.31
CA GLY A 746 21.38 -14.50 -25.30
C GLY A 746 20.97 -15.54 -24.23
N GLY A 747 21.84 -15.85 -23.27
CA GLY A 747 21.48 -16.62 -22.06
C GLY A 747 21.56 -18.14 -22.22
N PRO A 748 20.82 -18.92 -21.40
CA PRO A 748 20.86 -20.38 -21.43
C PRO A 748 20.39 -20.92 -22.78
N VAL A 749 20.88 -22.11 -23.14
CA VAL A 749 20.64 -22.75 -24.43
C VAL A 749 19.14 -22.94 -24.73
N GLY A 750 18.31 -23.23 -23.71
CA GLY A 750 16.84 -23.30 -23.87
C GLY A 750 16.14 -21.99 -24.25
N ASN A 751 16.83 -20.86 -24.18
CA ASN A 751 16.30 -19.55 -24.61
C ASN A 751 16.80 -19.13 -25.99
N TRP A 752 17.61 -19.95 -26.66
CA TRP A 752 18.07 -19.64 -28.02
C TRP A 752 16.91 -19.80 -29.01
N LEU A 753 16.78 -18.84 -29.92
CA LEU A 753 15.85 -18.97 -31.05
C LEU A 753 16.44 -19.92 -32.08
N ALA A 754 15.60 -20.76 -32.69
CA ALA A 754 16.00 -21.70 -33.73
C ALA A 754 16.74 -20.98 -34.87
N GLY A 755 17.81 -21.58 -35.38
CA GLY A 755 18.63 -21.02 -36.45
C GLY A 755 20.13 -21.05 -36.17
N MET A 756 20.88 -20.29 -36.97
CA MET A 756 22.33 -20.19 -36.89
C MET A 756 22.75 -18.98 -36.06
N ARG A 757 23.78 -19.16 -35.23
CA ARG A 757 24.37 -18.09 -34.43
C ARG A 757 25.88 -18.28 -34.33
N ARG A 758 26.60 -17.20 -34.12
CA ARG A 758 28.06 -17.19 -33.98
C ARG A 758 28.44 -16.55 -32.65
N ASP A 759 29.28 -17.22 -31.88
CA ASP A 759 29.72 -16.77 -30.57
C ASP A 759 31.23 -16.87 -30.43
N THR A 760 31.86 -15.87 -29.81
CA THR A 760 33.29 -15.88 -29.52
C THR A 760 33.51 -15.80 -28.01
N VAL A 761 34.29 -16.75 -27.48
CA VAL A 761 34.73 -16.80 -26.09
C VAL A 761 36.21 -16.43 -26.03
N MET A 762 36.57 -15.57 -25.07
CA MET A 762 37.95 -15.17 -24.82
C MET A 762 38.46 -15.86 -23.55
N VAL A 763 39.50 -16.67 -23.68
CA VAL A 763 40.21 -17.31 -22.55
C VAL A 763 41.51 -16.56 -22.29
N ASN A 764 41.72 -16.14 -21.06
CA ASN A 764 42.94 -15.44 -20.66
C ASN A 764 44.10 -16.43 -20.49
N LEU A 765 45.21 -16.18 -21.17
CA LEU A 765 46.41 -17.02 -21.14
C LEU A 765 47.57 -16.42 -20.33
N HIS A 766 47.40 -15.22 -19.76
CA HIS A 766 48.50 -14.43 -19.18
C HIS A 766 49.30 -15.14 -18.08
N GLU A 767 48.66 -16.04 -17.32
CA GLU A 767 49.29 -16.75 -16.20
C GLU A 767 49.82 -18.14 -16.58
N LEU A 768 49.69 -18.55 -17.85
CA LEU A 768 50.16 -19.85 -18.32
C LEU A 768 51.66 -19.85 -18.62
N THR A 769 52.33 -20.92 -18.22
CA THR A 769 53.71 -21.19 -18.64
C THR A 769 53.74 -21.63 -20.11
N ALA A 770 54.90 -21.52 -20.77
CA ALA A 770 55.08 -22.08 -22.11
C ALA A 770 54.91 -23.60 -22.08
N GLY A 771 54.02 -24.13 -22.91
CA GLY A 771 53.62 -25.54 -22.89
C GLY A 771 52.53 -25.87 -23.90
N THR A 772 52.13 -27.14 -23.92
CA THR A 772 51.02 -27.64 -24.74
C THR A 772 49.87 -28.00 -23.82
N TYR A 773 48.70 -27.42 -24.07
CA TYR A 773 47.50 -27.59 -23.24
C TYR A 773 46.33 -28.13 -24.06
N THR A 774 45.57 -29.07 -23.52
CA THR A 774 44.40 -29.65 -24.17
C THR A 774 43.20 -28.70 -24.04
N LEU A 775 42.60 -28.31 -25.17
CA LEU A 775 41.38 -27.52 -25.23
C LEU A 775 40.15 -28.42 -25.18
N ALA A 776 39.30 -28.20 -24.19
CA ALA A 776 38.04 -28.91 -24.03
C ALA A 776 36.88 -27.94 -23.84
N ILE A 777 35.73 -28.30 -24.40
CA ILE A 777 34.48 -27.55 -24.23
C ILE A 777 33.38 -28.45 -23.70
N GLY A 778 32.30 -27.85 -23.23
CA GLY A 778 31.10 -28.58 -22.88
C GLY A 778 30.04 -27.70 -22.24
N PHE A 779 28.95 -28.34 -21.85
CA PHE A 779 27.84 -27.69 -21.16
C PHE A 779 27.54 -28.39 -19.84
N TYR A 780 26.96 -27.65 -18.91
CA TYR A 780 26.50 -28.17 -17.62
C TYR A 780 25.28 -27.40 -17.12
N ASP A 781 24.42 -28.07 -16.36
CA ASP A 781 23.36 -27.40 -15.61
C ASP A 781 23.95 -26.80 -14.33
N PRO A 782 23.82 -25.48 -14.10
CA PRO A 782 24.35 -24.83 -12.90
C PRO A 782 23.58 -25.22 -11.62
N ASN A 783 22.36 -25.75 -11.76
CA ASN A 783 21.50 -26.21 -10.67
C ASN A 783 21.66 -27.71 -10.40
N ASP A 784 22.20 -28.48 -11.37
CA ASP A 784 22.58 -29.88 -11.21
C ASP A 784 23.93 -30.19 -11.88
N ALA A 785 25.01 -30.10 -11.11
CA ALA A 785 26.38 -30.30 -11.61
C ALA A 785 26.68 -31.73 -12.14
N ILE A 786 25.79 -32.70 -11.90
CA ILE A 786 25.90 -34.08 -12.41
C ILE A 786 25.26 -34.18 -13.80
N GLN A 787 24.30 -33.31 -14.12
CA GLN A 787 23.63 -33.29 -15.41
C GLN A 787 24.42 -32.48 -16.43
N ARG A 788 25.12 -33.19 -17.32
CA ARG A 788 25.85 -32.63 -18.45
C ARG A 788 25.36 -33.27 -19.74
N PRO A 789 24.92 -32.50 -20.75
CA PRO A 789 24.62 -33.07 -22.06
C PRO A 789 25.93 -33.57 -22.68
N VAL A 790 25.98 -34.87 -22.97
CA VAL A 790 27.13 -35.48 -23.63
C VAL A 790 26.95 -35.33 -25.14
N PRO A 791 27.89 -34.67 -25.85
CA PRO A 791 27.79 -34.54 -27.30
C PRO A 791 27.99 -35.87 -28.03
N VAL A 792 27.49 -35.95 -29.25
CA VAL A 792 27.86 -36.96 -30.24
C VAL A 792 28.63 -36.26 -31.36
N SER A 793 29.86 -36.70 -31.61
CA SER A 793 30.75 -36.16 -32.63
C SER A 793 31.48 -37.30 -33.34
N ASP A 794 31.60 -37.20 -34.66
CA ASP A 794 32.45 -38.08 -35.47
C ASP A 794 33.86 -37.48 -35.69
N ASP A 795 34.01 -36.17 -35.46
CA ASP A 795 35.22 -35.39 -35.74
C ASP A 795 36.12 -35.18 -34.51
N TYR A 796 35.56 -35.23 -33.29
CA TYR A 796 36.26 -34.93 -32.03
C TYR A 796 36.06 -36.01 -30.96
N ASP A 797 37.04 -36.17 -30.08
CA ASP A 797 36.95 -37.10 -28.95
C ASP A 797 35.97 -36.58 -27.88
N VAL A 798 35.00 -37.42 -27.51
CA VAL A 798 34.02 -37.14 -26.45
C VAL A 798 34.35 -37.94 -25.19
N LEU A 799 34.59 -37.26 -24.08
CA LEU A 799 34.78 -37.90 -22.78
C LEU A 799 33.43 -38.27 -22.12
N PRO A 800 33.38 -39.34 -21.29
CA PRO A 800 32.15 -39.76 -20.63
C PRO A 800 31.52 -38.72 -19.69
N ASP A 801 32.28 -37.70 -19.28
CA ASP A 801 31.84 -36.61 -18.42
C ASP A 801 31.35 -35.36 -19.18
N GLY A 802 31.13 -35.50 -20.49
CA GLY A 802 30.54 -34.49 -21.38
C GLY A 802 31.52 -33.50 -22.00
N ARG A 803 32.83 -33.67 -21.79
CA ARG A 803 33.86 -32.83 -22.43
C ARG A 803 34.10 -33.26 -23.87
N LEU A 804 34.05 -32.30 -24.80
CA LEU A 804 34.47 -32.44 -26.19
C LEU A 804 35.88 -31.89 -26.36
N ILE A 805 36.82 -32.70 -26.84
CA ILE A 805 38.22 -32.31 -26.99
C ILE A 805 38.47 -31.74 -28.39
N LEU A 806 38.79 -30.45 -28.47
CA LEU A 806 38.96 -29.73 -29.73
C LEU A 806 40.39 -29.77 -30.29
N GLY A 807 41.37 -30.16 -29.48
CA GLY A 807 42.79 -30.24 -29.85
C GLY A 807 43.73 -29.69 -28.80
N GLU A 808 44.94 -29.33 -29.22
CA GLU A 808 46.01 -28.80 -28.37
C GLU A 808 46.31 -27.32 -28.70
N ILE A 809 46.55 -26.50 -27.67
CA ILE A 809 46.97 -25.10 -27.76
C ILE A 809 48.39 -24.98 -27.23
N VAL A 810 49.28 -24.36 -28.01
CA VAL A 810 50.68 -24.16 -27.64
C VAL A 810 50.90 -22.71 -27.21
N THR A 811 51.36 -22.51 -25.98
CA THR A 811 51.75 -21.17 -25.48
C THR A 811 53.27 -21.02 -25.56
N GLU A 812 53.73 -19.85 -26.02
CA GLU A 812 55.16 -19.52 -26.19
C GLU A 812 55.72 -18.65 -25.07
#